data_AF-A0AAP3ANB2-F1
#
_entry.id   AF-A0AAP3ANB2-F1
#
_cell.length_a   1.000
_cell.length_b   1.000
_cell.length_c   1.000
_cell.angle_alpha   90.00
_cell.angle_beta   90.00
_cell.angle_gamma   90.00
#
_symmetry.space_group_name_H-M   'P 1'
#
loop_
_entity.id
_entity.type
_entity.pdbx_description
1 polymer ?
#
loop_
_entity_poly.entity_id
_entity_poly.type
_entity_poly.pdbx_seq_one_letter_code
_entity_poly.pdbx_strand_id
1 'polypeptide(L)'
;IRFQVDLGTYHYCIYDKKIGDEQEKRHLTRTLLSFGRLQDFTEINRPQEWKALTKDLDYKETSKQPFISKTTPHYHITDNKIGFRLGTSKELYPSLEVKDGANRIAKYPYNSDFVAHAFISVHELLPLMFYQHLTGKSEDLLKETVRHIQRIYKDFEEERINTIEDLEKANQGRLPLGAFPKQMLGLLQNKQPDLSEKAKIKIEKLIAETKLLSHRLNTKLKSSPKLGKRREKLIKTGVLADWLVKDFMRFQPVAYDVQNQPIESSKANSTEFQLIQRALALYGGEKNRLEGYFKQTNLIGNTNPHPFLNKFNWKACRNLVDFYQQYLEQREKFLEAIKNQPWEPYQYCLLLKIPKENRKNLVKGWEQGGISLPRGLFTEAIRETLSEDLTLSKPIRKEIKKHGRVGFISRAITLYFRERYQDDHQSFYNLPYELEAKASTPKPPLPKKREYVLRAEHYEYWQQNKPQSPTELQRLELHTSDRWKDYLLYKRWQHLEKKLRLYRNQDVMLWLMTLELTKNHFKELKLNYHQLKLENLAVNVQEADAKLNPLNQTLPMVLPVKVYPATAFGEVQYQETPIRTVYIREEQTKALKMGNFKALVKDRRLNGLFSFIKEENDTQKHPISQLRLRRELEIYQSLRVDAFKETLSLEEKLLNKHASLSSLENEFRTLLEEWKKKYAASSMVTDEHIAFIASVRNAFCHNQYPFYKETLHAPILLFTVAQPTTEEKDGLGIAEALLRVLREYCEIVKSQI
;
A
#
# COMPACT_ATOMS: atom_id res chain seq x y z
N ILE A 1 -4.71 7.17 -23.39
CA ILE A 1 -4.43 5.99 -22.53
C ILE A 1 -5.28 6.06 -21.27
N ARG A 2 -5.62 4.91 -20.67
CA ARG A 2 -6.12 4.80 -19.29
C ARG A 2 -5.35 3.69 -18.56
N PHE A 3 -5.03 3.92 -17.29
CA PHE A 3 -4.36 2.93 -16.44
C PHE A 3 -5.38 2.05 -15.72
N GLN A 4 -4.94 0.86 -15.31
CA GLN A 4 -5.76 -0.08 -14.56
C GLN A 4 -6.02 0.44 -13.14
N VAL A 5 -7.29 0.50 -12.76
CA VAL A 5 -7.77 0.92 -11.45
C VAL A 5 -8.43 -0.28 -10.76
N ASP A 6 -8.06 -0.51 -9.51
CA ASP A 6 -8.65 -1.50 -8.61
C ASP A 6 -9.88 -0.90 -7.93
N LEU A 7 -11.01 -1.62 -8.01
CA LEU A 7 -12.31 -1.22 -7.48
C LEU A 7 -12.78 -2.10 -6.32
N GLY A 8 -11.89 -2.96 -5.79
CA GLY A 8 -12.19 -3.90 -4.71
C GLY A 8 -12.40 -5.34 -5.19
N THR A 9 -12.77 -6.21 -4.25
CA THR A 9 -12.97 -7.64 -4.48
C THR A 9 -14.45 -7.99 -4.42
N TYR A 10 -14.97 -8.60 -5.48
CA TYR A 10 -16.29 -9.20 -5.51
C TYR A 10 -16.24 -10.60 -4.90
N HIS A 11 -16.97 -10.81 -3.82
CA HIS A 11 -17.28 -12.13 -3.26
C HIS A 11 -18.60 -12.59 -3.90
N TYR A 12 -18.51 -13.18 -5.10
CA TYR A 12 -19.68 -13.42 -5.96
C TYR A 12 -20.46 -14.69 -5.64
N CYS A 13 -19.91 -15.59 -4.81
CA CYS A 13 -20.60 -16.76 -4.33
C CYS A 13 -20.02 -17.20 -2.97
N ILE A 14 -20.89 -17.41 -1.98
CA ILE A 14 -20.52 -17.78 -0.62
C ILE A 14 -21.36 -18.97 -0.17
N TYR A 15 -20.70 -20.07 0.20
CA TYR A 15 -21.38 -21.29 0.62
C TYR A 15 -20.59 -22.05 1.69
N ASP A 16 -21.27 -22.94 2.40
CA ASP A 16 -20.64 -23.77 3.42
C ASP A 16 -19.91 -24.93 2.76
N LYS A 17 -18.67 -25.18 3.15
CA LYS A 17 -17.88 -26.33 2.70
C LYS A 17 -17.25 -27.02 3.91
N LYS A 18 -17.41 -28.34 4.00
CA LYS A 18 -16.69 -29.15 5.00
C LYS A 18 -15.20 -29.13 4.68
N ILE A 19 -14.38 -28.67 5.63
CA ILE A 19 -12.92 -28.66 5.52
C ILE A 19 -12.34 -29.24 6.82
N GLY A 20 -11.61 -30.34 6.69
CA GLY A 20 -11.32 -31.24 7.81
C GLY A 20 -12.62 -31.72 8.46
N ASP A 21 -12.72 -31.49 9.77
CA ASP A 21 -13.87 -31.93 10.58
C ASP A 21 -14.94 -30.84 10.74
N GLU A 22 -14.68 -29.59 10.32
CA GLU A 22 -15.55 -28.43 10.51
C GLU A 22 -16.22 -27.93 9.21
N GLN A 23 -17.28 -27.14 9.36
CA GLN A 23 -17.93 -26.42 8.26
C GLN A 23 -17.39 -25.00 8.17
N GLU A 24 -16.80 -24.66 7.02
CA GLU A 24 -16.13 -23.37 6.80
C GLU A 24 -16.82 -22.59 5.66
N LYS A 25 -16.82 -21.25 5.74
CA LYS A 25 -17.36 -20.39 4.69
C LYS A 25 -16.39 -20.31 3.51
N ARG A 26 -16.77 -20.88 2.38
CA ARG A 26 -16.05 -20.73 1.12
C ARG A 26 -16.56 -19.53 0.35
N HIS A 27 -15.67 -18.57 0.12
CA HIS A 27 -15.91 -17.43 -0.76
C HIS A 27 -15.22 -17.68 -2.11
N LEU A 28 -15.97 -17.61 -3.20
CA LEU A 28 -15.42 -17.46 -4.54
C LEU A 28 -15.27 -15.97 -4.82
N THR A 29 -14.06 -15.53 -5.16
CA THR A 29 -13.72 -14.10 -5.21
C THR A 29 -13.05 -13.69 -6.52
N ARG A 30 -13.20 -12.42 -6.88
CA ARG A 30 -12.53 -11.81 -8.03
C ARG A 30 -12.24 -10.33 -7.77
N THR A 31 -11.01 -9.88 -8.02
CA THR A 31 -10.69 -8.46 -8.06
C THR A 31 -11.36 -7.78 -9.25
N LEU A 32 -12.12 -6.72 -8.99
CA LEU A 32 -12.78 -5.89 -9.99
C LEU A 32 -11.80 -4.81 -10.43
N LEU A 33 -11.46 -4.77 -11.72
CA LEU A 33 -10.51 -3.82 -12.29
C LEU A 33 -11.18 -3.07 -13.43
N SER A 34 -10.79 -1.81 -13.67
CA SER A 34 -11.30 -0.98 -14.76
C SER A 34 -10.26 -0.01 -15.32
N PHE A 35 -10.62 0.72 -16.38
CA PHE A 35 -9.77 1.63 -17.14
C PHE A 35 -10.41 3.02 -17.29
N GLY A 36 -10.39 3.81 -16.22
CA GLY A 36 -10.85 5.20 -16.19
C GLY A 36 -9.75 6.16 -15.71
N ARG A 37 -10.05 7.44 -15.60
CA ARG A 37 -9.27 8.35 -14.74
C ARG A 37 -9.72 8.10 -13.30
N LEU A 38 -8.84 8.31 -12.32
CA LEU A 38 -9.16 7.95 -10.94
C LEU A 38 -10.37 8.72 -10.38
N GLN A 39 -10.52 9.98 -10.79
CA GLN A 39 -11.65 10.85 -10.46
C GLN A 39 -12.97 10.45 -11.14
N ASP A 40 -12.96 9.56 -12.14
CA ASP A 40 -14.19 9.10 -12.78
C ASP A 40 -14.93 8.11 -11.84
N PHE A 41 -14.21 7.41 -10.95
CA PHE A 41 -14.74 6.39 -10.04
C PHE A 41 -15.33 6.95 -8.73
N THR A 42 -16.15 7.99 -8.82
CA THR A 42 -16.86 8.55 -7.65
C THR A 42 -18.00 7.65 -7.18
N GLU A 43 -18.46 7.84 -5.95
CA GLU A 43 -19.67 7.15 -5.46
C GLU A 43 -20.94 7.60 -6.20
N ILE A 44 -20.96 8.81 -6.75
CA ILE A 44 -22.06 9.30 -7.59
C ILE A 44 -22.15 8.42 -8.84
N ASN A 45 -21.03 8.22 -9.53
CA ASN A 45 -20.92 7.46 -10.79
C ASN A 45 -21.05 5.93 -10.62
N ARG A 46 -21.05 5.42 -9.39
CA ARG A 46 -21.22 3.98 -9.10
C ARG A 46 -22.66 3.52 -9.41
N PRO A 47 -22.89 2.47 -10.21
CA PRO A 47 -24.22 1.93 -10.50
C PRO A 47 -25.00 1.52 -9.24
N GLN A 48 -26.33 1.46 -9.32
CA GLN A 48 -27.18 1.09 -8.18
C GLN A 48 -26.91 -0.35 -7.68
N GLU A 49 -26.76 -1.31 -8.59
CA GLU A 49 -26.40 -2.71 -8.27
C GLU A 49 -25.08 -2.79 -7.48
N TRP A 50 -24.07 -2.04 -7.93
CA TRP A 50 -22.79 -1.90 -7.24
C TRP A 50 -22.94 -1.26 -5.86
N LYS A 51 -23.76 -0.21 -5.72
CA LYS A 51 -24.05 0.42 -4.43
C LYS A 51 -24.70 -0.56 -3.46
N ALA A 52 -25.71 -1.32 -3.91
CA ALA A 52 -26.41 -2.31 -3.10
C ALA A 52 -25.51 -3.46 -2.59
N LEU A 53 -24.50 -3.84 -3.37
CA LEU A 53 -23.56 -4.91 -3.02
C LEU A 53 -22.29 -4.44 -2.30
N THR A 54 -21.98 -3.13 -2.28
CA THR A 54 -20.76 -2.61 -1.62
C THR A 54 -20.93 -2.62 -0.10
N LYS A 55 -20.11 -3.39 0.61
CA LYS A 55 -20.10 -3.44 2.09
C LYS A 55 -18.78 -2.96 2.68
N ASP A 56 -18.90 -2.14 3.73
CA ASP A 56 -17.81 -1.82 4.65
C ASP A 56 -17.86 -2.86 5.78
N LEU A 57 -16.83 -3.68 5.92
CA LEU A 57 -16.83 -4.83 6.85
C LEU A 57 -15.53 -4.88 7.65
N ASP A 58 -15.63 -4.54 8.94
CA ASP A 58 -14.58 -4.76 9.93
C ASP A 58 -14.58 -6.20 10.49
N TYR A 59 -15.57 -7.02 10.10
CA TYR A 59 -15.77 -8.39 10.57
C TYR A 59 -15.94 -9.38 9.41
N LYS A 60 -15.87 -10.69 9.69
CA LYS A 60 -16.15 -11.73 8.69
C LYS A 60 -17.63 -11.77 8.33
N GLU A 61 -17.95 -11.57 7.06
CA GLU A 61 -19.29 -11.84 6.52
C GLU A 61 -19.70 -13.30 6.79
N THR A 62 -20.86 -13.49 7.43
CA THR A 62 -21.40 -14.81 7.80
C THR A 62 -22.56 -15.26 6.91
N SER A 63 -23.19 -14.32 6.20
CA SER A 63 -24.26 -14.63 5.25
C SER A 63 -23.74 -15.33 3.99
N LYS A 64 -24.68 -15.88 3.20
CA LYS A 64 -24.38 -16.48 1.89
C LYS A 64 -24.51 -15.48 0.73
N GLN A 65 -24.80 -14.22 1.04
CA GLN A 65 -25.12 -13.21 0.04
C GLN A 65 -23.85 -12.64 -0.62
N PRO A 66 -23.82 -12.45 -1.94
CA PRO A 66 -22.71 -11.77 -2.61
C PRO A 66 -22.47 -10.36 -2.05
N PHE A 67 -21.22 -9.91 -2.09
CA PHE A 67 -20.87 -8.53 -1.74
C PHE A 67 -19.55 -8.09 -2.40
N ILE A 68 -19.35 -6.78 -2.52
CA ILE A 68 -18.10 -6.15 -2.96
C ILE A 68 -17.45 -5.50 -1.73
N SER A 69 -16.18 -5.80 -1.48
CA SER A 69 -15.42 -5.13 -0.42
C SER A 69 -15.29 -3.64 -0.74
N LYS A 70 -15.75 -2.75 0.14
CA LYS A 70 -15.55 -1.30 -0.02
C LYS A 70 -14.06 -0.98 -0.03
N THR A 71 -13.55 -0.46 -1.14
CA THR A 71 -12.19 0.07 -1.25
C THR A 71 -12.25 1.48 -1.84
N THR A 72 -11.26 2.30 -1.50
CA THR A 72 -11.02 3.53 -2.28
C THR A 72 -10.40 3.12 -3.62
N PRO A 73 -10.95 3.57 -4.76
CA PRO A 73 -10.34 3.30 -6.06
C PRO A 73 -8.87 3.74 -6.09
N HIS A 74 -8.00 2.88 -6.60
CA HIS A 74 -6.56 3.15 -6.66
C HIS A 74 -5.93 2.45 -7.87
N TYR A 75 -4.77 2.91 -8.34
CA TYR A 75 -4.10 2.26 -9.46
C TYR A 75 -3.63 0.84 -9.10
N HIS A 76 -3.97 -0.14 -9.92
CA HIS A 76 -3.57 -1.53 -9.74
C HIS A 76 -2.10 -1.72 -10.16
N ILE A 77 -1.18 -1.45 -9.23
CA ILE A 77 0.26 -1.58 -9.42
C ILE A 77 0.75 -2.86 -8.72
N THR A 78 1.08 -3.87 -9.51
CA THR A 78 1.57 -5.18 -9.05
C THR A 78 2.92 -5.50 -9.69
N ASP A 79 3.85 -6.08 -8.92
CA ASP A 79 5.21 -6.47 -9.36
C ASP A 79 6.01 -5.39 -10.12
N ASN A 80 5.88 -4.11 -9.72
CA ASN A 80 6.49 -2.96 -10.39
C ASN A 80 6.05 -2.80 -11.87
N LYS A 81 4.81 -3.19 -12.17
CA LYS A 81 4.10 -2.97 -13.43
C LYS A 81 2.76 -2.28 -13.17
N ILE A 82 2.22 -1.66 -14.20
CA ILE A 82 0.85 -1.14 -14.25
C ILE A 82 0.22 -1.53 -15.59
N GLY A 83 -0.99 -2.05 -15.56
CA GLY A 83 -1.77 -2.36 -16.75
C GLY A 83 -2.32 -1.08 -17.37
N PHE A 84 -2.45 -1.04 -18.70
CA PHE A 84 -3.10 0.07 -19.39
C PHE A 84 -3.92 -0.40 -20.60
N ARG A 85 -4.89 0.44 -20.97
CA ARG A 85 -5.73 0.28 -22.16
C ARG A 85 -5.59 1.49 -23.09
N LEU A 86 -5.65 1.21 -24.39
CA LEU A 86 -5.72 2.21 -25.45
C LEU A 86 -7.19 2.43 -25.82
N GLY A 87 -7.65 3.69 -25.84
CA GLY A 87 -9.07 4.04 -25.88
C GLY A 87 -9.71 4.07 -24.49
N THR A 88 -11.02 4.28 -24.44
CA THR A 88 -11.89 4.14 -23.26
C THR A 88 -12.68 2.85 -23.36
N SER A 89 -12.98 2.21 -22.23
CA SER A 89 -14.04 1.19 -22.16
C SER A 89 -15.40 1.85 -22.43
N LYS A 90 -16.37 1.09 -22.95
CA LYS A 90 -17.76 1.58 -23.11
C LYS A 90 -18.41 1.84 -21.76
N GLU A 91 -18.12 0.98 -20.79
CA GLU A 91 -18.62 1.03 -19.42
C GLU A 91 -17.48 1.33 -18.44
N LEU A 92 -17.77 2.08 -17.39
CA LEU A 92 -16.78 2.42 -16.36
C LEU A 92 -16.67 1.35 -15.27
N TYR A 93 -17.76 0.67 -14.94
CA TYR A 93 -17.81 -0.40 -13.93
C TYR A 93 -18.13 -1.74 -14.63
N PRO A 94 -17.41 -2.84 -14.33
CA PRO A 94 -17.76 -4.13 -14.90
C PRO A 94 -19.09 -4.65 -14.35
N SER A 95 -19.87 -5.30 -15.22
CA SER A 95 -21.08 -6.06 -14.86
C SER A 95 -20.80 -7.06 -13.74
N LEU A 96 -21.79 -7.26 -12.87
CA LEU A 96 -21.73 -8.18 -11.72
C LEU A 96 -22.39 -9.54 -12.00
N GLU A 97 -22.77 -9.80 -13.26
CA GLU A 97 -23.33 -11.07 -13.71
C GLU A 97 -22.41 -12.27 -13.40
N VAL A 98 -23.03 -13.33 -12.91
CA VAL A 98 -22.38 -14.62 -12.61
C VAL A 98 -23.03 -15.67 -13.50
N LYS A 99 -22.22 -16.57 -14.07
CA LYS A 99 -22.70 -17.69 -14.89
C LYS A 99 -22.44 -19.01 -14.17
N ASP A 100 -23.29 -20.00 -14.41
CA ASP A 100 -23.02 -21.36 -13.96
C ASP A 100 -21.80 -21.92 -14.69
N GLY A 101 -20.81 -22.37 -13.93
CA GLY A 101 -19.67 -23.13 -14.43
C GLY A 101 -19.99 -24.62 -14.55
N ALA A 102 -19.02 -25.37 -15.05
CA ALA A 102 -19.04 -26.83 -14.97
C ALA A 102 -19.29 -27.26 -13.50
N ASN A 103 -20.12 -28.28 -13.32
CA ASN A 103 -20.58 -28.80 -12.02
C ASN A 103 -21.47 -27.84 -11.19
N ARG A 104 -22.20 -26.89 -11.84
CA ARG A 104 -23.11 -25.93 -11.18
C ARG A 104 -22.44 -25.03 -10.14
N ILE A 105 -21.13 -24.80 -10.26
CA ILE A 105 -20.40 -23.86 -9.41
C ILE A 105 -20.37 -22.50 -10.13
N ALA A 106 -20.90 -21.47 -9.46
CA ALA A 106 -20.85 -20.09 -9.90
C ALA A 106 -19.46 -19.67 -10.40
N LYS A 107 -19.40 -19.02 -11.56
CA LYS A 107 -18.18 -18.49 -12.17
C LYS A 107 -18.44 -17.09 -12.71
N TYR A 108 -17.59 -16.15 -12.32
CA TYR A 108 -17.62 -14.78 -12.84
C TYR A 108 -16.85 -14.68 -14.18
N PRO A 109 -17.53 -14.45 -15.32
CA PRO A 109 -16.86 -14.31 -16.62
C PRO A 109 -16.21 -12.92 -16.72
N TYR A 110 -14.90 -12.89 -16.98
CA TYR A 110 -14.18 -11.61 -17.05
C TYR A 110 -14.28 -11.01 -18.46
N ASN A 111 -15.01 -9.89 -18.59
CA ASN A 111 -15.20 -9.20 -19.87
C ASN A 111 -13.86 -8.61 -20.39
N SER A 112 -13.59 -8.82 -21.68
CA SER A 112 -12.40 -8.34 -22.39
C SER A 112 -12.21 -6.81 -22.36
N ASP A 113 -13.26 -6.03 -22.13
CA ASP A 113 -13.18 -4.57 -21.99
C ASP A 113 -12.46 -4.13 -20.70
N PHE A 114 -12.39 -5.01 -19.71
CA PHE A 114 -11.70 -4.80 -18.44
C PHE A 114 -10.34 -5.52 -18.37
N VAL A 115 -9.85 -6.04 -19.50
CA VAL A 115 -8.49 -6.59 -19.66
C VAL A 115 -7.54 -5.51 -20.20
N ALA A 116 -6.30 -5.49 -19.71
CA ALA A 116 -5.26 -4.60 -20.19
C ALA A 116 -4.84 -4.97 -21.62
N HIS A 117 -4.58 -3.97 -22.47
CA HIS A 117 -3.93 -4.23 -23.76
C HIS A 117 -2.44 -4.53 -23.56
N ALA A 118 -1.81 -3.84 -22.61
CA ALA A 118 -0.41 -4.02 -22.27
C ALA A 118 -0.10 -3.64 -20.82
N PHE A 119 1.02 -4.17 -20.31
CA PHE A 119 1.61 -3.80 -19.03
C PHE A 119 2.92 -3.07 -19.27
N ILE A 120 3.08 -1.91 -18.62
CA ILE A 120 4.33 -1.15 -18.61
C ILE A 120 4.99 -1.26 -17.22
N SER A 121 6.32 -1.32 -17.15
CA SER A 121 7.01 -1.24 -15.86
C SER A 121 6.91 0.16 -15.27
N VAL A 122 6.69 0.29 -13.96
CA VAL A 122 6.68 1.61 -13.28
C VAL A 122 7.99 2.38 -13.47
N HIS A 123 9.09 1.68 -13.76
CA HIS A 123 10.39 2.29 -14.07
C HIS A 123 10.47 2.91 -15.48
N GLU A 124 9.49 2.66 -16.36
CA GLU A 124 9.33 3.40 -17.63
C GLU A 124 8.41 4.62 -17.47
N LEU A 125 7.69 4.78 -16.35
CA LEU A 125 6.88 5.99 -16.12
C LEU A 125 7.76 7.25 -16.02
N LEU A 126 8.98 7.12 -15.49
CA LEU A 126 9.97 8.20 -15.46
C LEU A 126 10.32 8.72 -16.88
N PRO A 127 10.86 7.89 -17.82
CA PRO A 127 11.12 8.34 -19.18
C PRO A 127 9.84 8.65 -19.98
N LEU A 128 8.70 8.00 -19.70
CA LEU A 128 7.41 8.35 -20.31
C LEU A 128 7.03 9.80 -19.99
N MET A 129 7.03 10.16 -18.69
CA MET A 129 6.69 11.52 -18.25
C MET A 129 7.72 12.54 -18.72
N PHE A 130 9.01 12.17 -18.78
CA PHE A 130 10.03 13.06 -19.34
C PHE A 130 9.83 13.29 -20.84
N TYR A 131 9.53 12.26 -21.62
CA TYR A 131 9.21 12.43 -23.05
C TYR A 131 7.89 13.19 -23.27
N GLN A 132 6.90 13.01 -22.39
CA GLN A 132 5.67 13.80 -22.38
C GLN A 132 5.97 15.28 -22.12
N HIS A 133 6.85 15.60 -21.17
CA HIS A 133 7.31 16.95 -20.86
C HIS A 133 8.04 17.60 -22.04
N LEU A 134 8.85 16.83 -22.77
CA LEU A 134 9.61 17.33 -23.92
C LEU A 134 8.77 17.52 -25.20
N THR A 135 7.76 16.68 -25.44
CA THR A 135 7.10 16.59 -26.77
C THR A 135 5.58 16.60 -26.76
N GLY A 136 4.93 16.28 -25.64
CA GLY A 136 3.49 16.04 -25.57
C GLY A 136 3.02 14.70 -26.17
N LYS A 137 3.89 13.90 -26.80
CA LYS A 137 3.52 12.77 -27.69
C LYS A 137 3.72 11.36 -27.10
N SER A 138 3.79 11.21 -25.77
CA SER A 138 4.11 9.91 -25.15
C SER A 138 3.08 8.81 -25.43
N GLU A 139 1.82 9.18 -25.64
CA GLU A 139 0.73 8.24 -25.94
C GLU A 139 0.86 7.61 -27.34
N ASP A 140 1.33 8.36 -28.34
CA ASP A 140 1.39 7.86 -29.71
C ASP A 140 2.55 6.87 -29.89
N LEU A 141 3.71 7.17 -29.31
CA LEU A 141 4.84 6.23 -29.25
C LEU A 141 4.48 4.90 -28.55
N LEU A 142 3.61 4.94 -27.52
CA LEU A 142 3.10 3.73 -26.87
C LEU A 142 2.12 2.95 -27.76
N LYS A 143 1.21 3.63 -28.46
CA LYS A 143 0.31 2.98 -29.44
C LYS A 143 1.10 2.29 -30.54
N GLU A 144 2.11 2.96 -31.10
CA GLU A 144 2.99 2.42 -32.13
C GLU A 144 3.81 1.24 -31.63
N THR A 145 4.39 1.34 -30.44
CA THR A 145 5.14 0.23 -29.80
C THR A 145 4.28 -1.02 -29.63
N VAL A 146 3.04 -0.88 -29.13
CA VAL A 146 2.12 -2.01 -28.95
C VAL A 146 1.80 -2.67 -30.29
N ARG A 147 1.41 -1.87 -31.30
CA ARG A 147 1.11 -2.36 -32.66
C ARG A 147 2.31 -3.06 -33.31
N HIS A 148 3.51 -2.52 -33.13
CA HIS A 148 4.76 -3.09 -33.66
C HIS A 148 5.06 -4.46 -33.06
N ILE A 149 4.93 -4.61 -31.74
CA ILE A 149 5.13 -5.90 -31.05
C ILE A 149 4.07 -6.92 -31.49
N GLN A 150 2.79 -6.52 -31.56
CA GLN A 150 1.71 -7.38 -32.04
C GLN A 150 1.95 -7.88 -33.47
N ARG A 151 2.42 -7.00 -34.37
CA ARG A 151 2.80 -7.38 -35.73
C ARG A 151 3.92 -8.42 -35.73
N ILE A 152 5.00 -8.20 -34.97
CA ILE A 152 6.11 -9.17 -34.88
C ILE A 152 5.64 -10.52 -34.31
N TYR A 153 4.73 -10.51 -33.33
CA TYR A 153 4.17 -11.74 -32.78
C TYR A 153 3.33 -12.50 -33.81
N LYS A 154 2.49 -11.80 -34.58
CA LYS A 154 1.74 -12.38 -35.70
C LYS A 154 2.67 -12.92 -36.79
N ASP A 155 3.67 -12.14 -37.21
CA ASP A 155 4.64 -12.54 -38.23
C ASP A 155 5.48 -13.75 -37.77
N PHE A 156 5.70 -13.92 -36.46
CA PHE A 156 6.33 -15.11 -35.87
C PHE A 156 5.38 -16.33 -35.77
N GLU A 157 4.10 -16.14 -35.45
CA GLU A 157 3.08 -17.19 -35.44
C GLU A 157 2.86 -17.77 -36.84
N GLU A 158 2.78 -16.91 -37.85
CA GLU A 158 2.57 -17.26 -39.26
C GLU A 158 3.87 -17.69 -39.98
N GLU A 159 4.93 -17.99 -39.23
CA GLU A 159 6.23 -18.48 -39.73
C GLU A 159 6.87 -17.60 -40.81
N ARG A 160 6.58 -16.29 -40.79
CA ARG A 160 7.24 -15.27 -41.63
C ARG A 160 8.55 -14.76 -41.02
N ILE A 161 8.81 -15.08 -39.75
CA ILE A 161 10.07 -14.86 -39.03
C ILE A 161 10.58 -16.21 -38.55
N ASN A 162 11.70 -16.70 -39.11
CA ASN A 162 12.27 -18.02 -38.80
C ASN A 162 13.71 -17.96 -38.30
N THR A 163 14.42 -16.87 -38.62
CA THR A 163 15.79 -16.59 -38.18
C THR A 163 15.86 -15.30 -37.35
N ILE A 164 17.01 -15.04 -36.74
CA ILE A 164 17.30 -13.74 -36.11
C ILE A 164 17.36 -12.62 -37.16
N GLU A 165 17.84 -12.90 -38.36
CA GLU A 165 17.94 -11.93 -39.46
C GLU A 165 16.55 -11.46 -39.92
N ASP A 166 15.59 -12.39 -40.04
CA ASP A 166 14.18 -12.06 -40.32
C ASP A 166 13.60 -11.13 -39.25
N LEU A 167 13.89 -11.42 -37.97
CA LEU A 167 13.44 -10.61 -36.85
C LEU A 167 14.06 -9.22 -36.87
N GLU A 168 15.36 -9.09 -37.17
CA GLU A 168 16.03 -7.79 -37.29
C GLU A 168 15.46 -6.97 -38.44
N LYS A 169 15.23 -7.60 -39.60
CA LYS A 169 14.62 -6.99 -40.79
C LYS A 169 13.18 -6.53 -40.53
N ALA A 170 12.36 -7.34 -39.87
CA ALA A 170 10.98 -6.99 -39.51
C ALA A 170 10.92 -5.91 -38.42
N ASN A 171 11.87 -5.92 -37.48
CA ASN A 171 11.94 -4.97 -36.37
C ASN A 171 12.53 -3.59 -36.77
N GLN A 172 13.32 -3.52 -37.85
CA GLN A 172 13.89 -2.27 -38.38
C GLN A 172 14.70 -1.48 -37.31
N GLY A 173 15.38 -2.19 -36.40
CA GLY A 173 16.15 -1.58 -35.30
C GLY A 173 15.33 -0.89 -34.19
N ARG A 174 13.99 -0.84 -34.26
CA ARG A 174 13.13 -0.09 -33.33
C ARG A 174 13.28 -0.54 -31.87
N LEU A 175 13.32 -1.85 -31.64
CA LEU A 175 13.53 -2.46 -30.32
C LEU A 175 14.83 -3.28 -30.28
N PRO A 176 15.57 -3.31 -29.16
CA PRO A 176 16.73 -4.20 -29.03
C PRO A 176 16.26 -5.66 -29.02
N LEU A 177 17.01 -6.61 -29.59
CA LEU A 177 16.60 -8.03 -29.64
C LEU A 177 16.22 -8.62 -28.27
N GLY A 178 16.92 -8.22 -27.20
CA GLY A 178 16.61 -8.63 -25.83
C GLY A 178 15.27 -8.11 -25.26
N ALA A 179 14.51 -7.34 -26.03
CA ALA A 179 13.14 -6.93 -25.74
C ALA A 179 12.11 -8.06 -25.99
N PHE A 180 12.41 -8.98 -26.90
CA PHE A 180 11.51 -10.05 -27.32
C PHE A 180 11.56 -11.26 -26.36
N PRO A 181 10.51 -12.11 -26.35
CA PRO A 181 10.46 -13.29 -25.48
C PRO A 181 11.66 -14.22 -25.67
N LYS A 182 12.29 -14.66 -24.57
CA LYS A 182 13.46 -15.55 -24.63
C LYS A 182 13.20 -16.89 -25.33
N GLN A 183 11.95 -17.36 -25.37
CA GLN A 183 11.58 -18.56 -26.13
C GLN A 183 11.54 -18.31 -27.65
N MET A 184 11.06 -17.14 -28.10
CA MET A 184 11.18 -16.70 -29.50
C MET A 184 12.66 -16.70 -29.91
N LEU A 185 13.51 -15.99 -29.17
CA LEU A 185 14.95 -15.91 -29.46
C LEU A 185 15.65 -17.28 -29.41
N GLY A 186 15.21 -18.19 -28.54
CA GLY A 186 15.76 -19.54 -28.44
C GLY A 186 15.45 -20.40 -29.67
N LEU A 187 14.21 -20.32 -30.16
CA LEU A 187 13.76 -20.99 -31.40
C LEU A 187 14.48 -20.43 -32.62
N LEU A 188 14.51 -19.10 -32.79
CA LEU A 188 15.18 -18.42 -33.92
C LEU A 188 16.71 -18.61 -33.95
N GLN A 189 17.32 -19.01 -32.83
CA GLN A 189 18.74 -19.36 -32.74
C GLN A 189 19.02 -20.87 -32.78
N ASN A 190 17.97 -21.70 -32.88
CA ASN A 190 18.02 -23.16 -32.76
C ASN A 190 18.86 -23.66 -31.56
N LYS A 191 18.78 -22.95 -30.42
CA LYS A 191 19.59 -23.25 -29.23
C LYS A 191 18.82 -24.14 -28.26
N GLN A 192 19.05 -25.44 -28.34
CA GLN A 192 18.60 -26.37 -27.32
C GLN A 192 19.50 -26.26 -26.07
N PRO A 193 18.93 -25.91 -24.89
CA PRO A 193 19.70 -25.88 -23.67
C PRO A 193 19.84 -27.26 -23.03
N ASP A 194 20.99 -27.57 -22.47
CA ASP A 194 21.12 -28.69 -21.53
C ASP A 194 20.17 -28.47 -20.32
N LEU A 195 19.15 -29.31 -20.21
CA LEU A 195 18.17 -29.29 -19.12
C LEU A 195 18.66 -30.06 -17.90
N SER A 196 19.48 -31.10 -18.08
CA SER A 196 20.06 -31.91 -17.02
C SER A 196 21.06 -31.11 -16.19
N GLU A 197 21.94 -30.34 -16.82
CA GLU A 197 22.87 -29.46 -16.11
C GLU A 197 22.13 -28.29 -15.43
N LYS A 198 21.09 -27.75 -16.07
CA LYS A 198 20.19 -26.77 -15.42
C LYS A 198 19.45 -27.35 -14.22
N ALA A 199 19.09 -28.64 -14.25
CA ALA A 199 18.46 -29.33 -13.13
C ALA A 199 19.41 -29.44 -11.94
N LYS A 200 20.65 -29.92 -12.16
CA LYS A 200 21.70 -29.99 -11.12
C LYS A 200 21.92 -28.62 -10.46
N ILE A 201 22.18 -27.58 -11.27
CA ILE A 201 22.36 -26.19 -10.79
C ILE A 201 21.12 -25.69 -10.02
N LYS A 202 19.91 -26.10 -10.40
CA LYS A 202 18.67 -25.73 -9.71
C LYS A 202 18.53 -26.47 -8.37
N ILE A 203 18.86 -27.75 -8.31
CA ILE A 203 18.84 -28.55 -7.07
C ILE A 203 19.85 -28.00 -6.06
N GLU A 204 21.09 -27.74 -6.49
CA GLU A 204 22.12 -27.17 -5.62
C GLU A 204 21.72 -25.80 -5.04
N LYS A 205 21.07 -24.95 -5.85
CA LYS A 205 20.51 -23.67 -5.36
C LYS A 205 19.42 -23.86 -4.32
N LEU A 206 18.59 -24.90 -4.44
CA LEU A 206 17.55 -25.20 -3.45
C LEU A 206 18.14 -25.82 -2.16
N ILE A 207 19.21 -26.61 -2.26
CA ILE A 207 19.97 -27.12 -1.12
C ILE A 207 20.62 -25.95 -0.37
N ALA A 208 21.32 -25.06 -1.08
CA ALA A 208 21.94 -23.86 -0.50
C ALA A 208 20.90 -22.93 0.15
N GLU A 209 19.74 -22.74 -0.46
CA GLU A 209 18.61 -22.02 0.13
C GLU A 209 18.14 -22.69 1.44
N THR A 210 17.99 -24.02 1.46
CA THR A 210 17.57 -24.79 2.65
C THR A 210 18.57 -24.62 3.79
N LYS A 211 19.86 -24.89 3.53
CA LYS A 211 20.96 -24.74 4.50
C LYS A 211 21.01 -23.31 5.07
N LEU A 212 20.81 -22.28 4.24
CA LEU A 212 20.75 -20.88 4.67
C LEU A 212 19.53 -20.55 5.54
N LEU A 213 18.35 -21.12 5.25
CA LEU A 213 17.15 -20.97 6.06
C LEU A 213 17.32 -21.63 7.43
N SER A 214 17.83 -22.87 7.48
CA SER A 214 18.13 -23.60 8.72
C SER A 214 19.15 -22.85 9.59
N HIS A 215 20.24 -22.37 9.00
CA HIS A 215 21.25 -21.58 9.71
C HIS A 215 20.66 -20.29 10.31
N ARG A 216 19.84 -19.55 9.54
CA ARG A 216 19.16 -18.33 10.00
C ARG A 216 18.17 -18.61 11.12
N LEU A 217 17.50 -19.76 11.11
CA LEU A 217 16.59 -20.19 12.17
C LEU A 217 17.37 -20.46 13.46
N ASN A 218 18.39 -21.31 13.38
CA ASN A 218 19.22 -21.71 14.51
C ASN A 218 19.96 -20.52 15.15
N THR A 219 20.41 -19.55 14.35
CA THR A 219 21.01 -18.31 14.86
C THR A 219 20.02 -17.50 15.70
N LYS A 220 18.74 -17.43 15.29
CA LYS A 220 17.69 -16.72 16.05
C LYS A 220 17.27 -17.46 17.30
N LEU A 221 17.21 -18.79 17.26
CA LEU A 221 16.84 -19.61 18.42
C LEU A 221 17.91 -19.56 19.52
N LYS A 222 19.18 -19.47 19.16
CA LYS A 222 20.30 -19.29 20.11
C LYS A 222 20.38 -17.88 20.71
N SER A 223 19.66 -16.89 20.17
CA SER A 223 19.65 -15.52 20.69
C SER A 223 18.42 -15.26 21.56
N SER A 224 18.62 -14.97 22.85
CA SER A 224 17.55 -14.51 23.75
C SER A 224 17.00 -13.15 23.28
N PRO A 225 15.74 -13.04 22.83
CA PRO A 225 15.23 -11.84 22.18
C PRO A 225 14.94 -10.72 23.20
N LYS A 226 15.66 -9.60 23.12
CA LYS A 226 15.33 -8.41 23.94
C LYS A 226 14.30 -7.57 23.18
N LEU A 227 13.03 -7.76 23.55
CA LEU A 227 11.90 -7.02 22.98
C LEU A 227 12.19 -5.51 22.98
N GLY A 228 11.90 -4.86 21.85
CA GLY A 228 12.22 -3.45 21.60
C GLY A 228 13.55 -3.21 20.87
N LYS A 229 14.53 -4.15 20.87
CA LYS A 229 15.80 -3.93 20.15
C LYS A 229 15.71 -4.19 18.65
N ARG A 230 16.39 -3.35 17.85
CA ARG A 230 16.40 -3.43 16.38
C ARG A 230 16.93 -4.79 15.91
N ARG A 231 16.08 -5.56 15.21
CA ARG A 231 16.28 -6.94 14.70
C ARG A 231 16.12 -8.07 15.73
N GLU A 232 15.95 -7.77 17.03
CA GLU A 232 15.60 -8.75 18.06
C GLU A 232 14.06 -8.86 18.17
N LYS A 233 13.44 -9.39 17.11
CA LYS A 233 11.99 -9.64 17.06
C LYS A 233 11.72 -11.14 17.18
N LEU A 234 10.65 -11.49 17.91
CA LEU A 234 10.10 -12.85 17.90
C LEU A 234 9.85 -13.32 16.46
N ILE A 235 10.00 -14.62 16.23
CA ILE A 235 9.77 -15.24 14.92
C ILE A 235 8.28 -15.12 14.60
N LYS A 236 7.94 -14.40 13.53
CA LYS A 236 6.55 -14.25 13.08
C LYS A 236 6.06 -15.58 12.48
N THR A 237 5.25 -16.32 13.22
CA THR A 237 4.71 -17.63 12.80
C THR A 237 3.97 -17.55 11.46
N GLY A 238 3.15 -16.52 11.24
CA GLY A 238 2.44 -16.31 9.97
C GLY A 238 3.34 -16.22 8.73
N VAL A 239 4.60 -15.76 8.87
CA VAL A 239 5.57 -15.72 7.77
C VAL A 239 6.16 -17.12 7.50
N LEU A 240 6.40 -17.91 8.54
CA LEU A 240 6.80 -19.31 8.38
C LEU A 240 5.68 -20.14 7.76
N ALA A 241 4.44 -19.93 8.20
CA ALA A 241 3.26 -20.62 7.69
C ALA A 241 2.99 -20.31 6.21
N ASP A 242 3.11 -19.04 5.80
CA ASP A 242 3.00 -18.63 4.39
C ASP A 242 4.09 -19.26 3.50
N TRP A 243 5.33 -19.32 3.98
CA TRP A 243 6.41 -20.01 3.26
C TRP A 243 6.15 -21.52 3.19
N LEU A 244 5.76 -22.15 4.31
CA LEU A 244 5.51 -23.59 4.40
C LEU A 244 4.42 -24.03 3.44
N VAL A 245 3.24 -23.40 3.46
CA VAL A 245 2.14 -23.80 2.57
C VAL A 245 2.49 -23.61 1.08
N LYS A 246 3.31 -22.61 0.75
CA LYS A 246 3.82 -22.41 -0.63
C LYS A 246 4.81 -23.50 -1.04
N ASP A 247 5.72 -23.89 -0.15
CA ASP A 247 6.69 -24.97 -0.42
C ASP A 247 5.96 -26.34 -0.45
N PHE A 248 4.94 -26.56 0.39
CA PHE A 248 4.05 -27.73 0.30
C PHE A 248 3.41 -27.83 -1.08
N MET A 249 2.77 -26.76 -1.56
CA MET A 249 2.13 -26.73 -2.88
C MET A 249 3.14 -26.86 -4.02
N ARG A 250 4.41 -26.55 -3.80
CA ARG A 250 5.49 -26.71 -4.78
C ARG A 250 6.04 -28.14 -4.84
N PHE A 251 6.17 -28.80 -3.70
CA PHE A 251 6.71 -30.17 -3.61
C PHE A 251 5.64 -31.26 -3.64
N GLN A 252 4.35 -30.93 -3.52
CA GLN A 252 3.26 -31.87 -3.79
C GLN A 252 3.03 -32.03 -5.31
N PRO A 253 3.06 -33.24 -5.88
CA PRO A 253 2.67 -33.48 -7.27
C PRO A 253 1.16 -33.27 -7.46
N VAL A 254 0.72 -33.07 -8.70
CA VAL A 254 -0.70 -33.15 -9.09
C VAL A 254 -1.04 -34.59 -9.43
N ALA A 255 -2.27 -35.04 -9.16
CA ALA A 255 -2.76 -36.32 -9.65
C ALA A 255 -3.13 -36.18 -11.13
N TYR A 256 -3.01 -37.29 -11.87
CA TYR A 256 -3.40 -37.37 -13.27
C TYR A 256 -4.57 -38.34 -13.45
N ASP A 257 -5.45 -38.06 -14.40
CA ASP A 257 -6.49 -39.00 -14.81
C ASP A 257 -5.95 -40.08 -15.77
N VAL A 258 -6.83 -40.97 -16.23
CA VAL A 258 -6.48 -42.06 -17.16
C VAL A 258 -6.13 -41.56 -18.57
N GLN A 259 -6.35 -40.29 -18.89
CA GLN A 259 -5.89 -39.60 -20.11
C GLN A 259 -4.61 -38.78 -19.87
N ASN A 260 -3.95 -38.98 -18.72
CA ASN A 260 -2.75 -38.26 -18.28
C ASN A 260 -2.95 -36.72 -18.24
N GLN A 261 -4.17 -36.25 -17.97
CA GLN A 261 -4.48 -34.83 -17.74
C GLN A 261 -4.44 -34.51 -16.24
N PRO A 262 -3.94 -33.32 -15.84
CA PRO A 262 -3.81 -32.95 -14.44
C PRO A 262 -5.18 -32.67 -13.79
N ILE A 263 -5.49 -33.37 -12.70
CA ILE A 263 -6.71 -33.16 -11.92
C ILE A 263 -6.48 -31.95 -11.00
N GLU A 264 -6.91 -30.75 -11.42
CA GLU A 264 -6.68 -29.51 -10.67
C GLU A 264 -7.20 -29.55 -9.22
N SER A 265 -8.29 -30.31 -8.97
CA SER A 265 -8.88 -30.49 -7.65
C SER A 265 -8.13 -31.48 -6.74
N SER A 266 -7.02 -32.09 -7.18
CA SER A 266 -6.22 -33.02 -6.35
C SER A 266 -5.33 -32.31 -5.32
N LYS A 267 -5.27 -30.97 -5.35
CA LYS A 267 -4.44 -30.12 -4.50
C LYS A 267 -5.30 -29.07 -3.80
N ALA A 268 -4.74 -28.42 -2.77
CA ALA A 268 -5.44 -27.41 -2.00
C ALA A 268 -5.92 -26.24 -2.88
N ASN A 269 -7.22 -25.95 -2.83
CA ASN A 269 -7.77 -24.72 -3.41
C ASN A 269 -7.61 -23.52 -2.45
N SER A 270 -8.07 -22.34 -2.86
CA SER A 270 -7.90 -21.08 -2.10
C SER A 270 -8.33 -21.16 -0.63
N THR A 271 -9.48 -21.77 -0.33
CA THR A 271 -10.00 -21.88 1.05
C THR A 271 -9.15 -22.84 1.89
N GLU A 272 -8.83 -24.03 1.35
CA GLU A 272 -7.98 -25.01 2.04
C GLU A 272 -6.56 -24.48 2.26
N PHE A 273 -5.99 -23.80 1.27
CA PHE A 273 -4.67 -23.16 1.37
C PHE A 273 -4.65 -22.12 2.49
N GLN A 274 -5.67 -21.26 2.59
CA GLN A 274 -5.80 -20.26 3.66
C GLN A 274 -5.99 -20.91 5.03
N LEU A 275 -6.76 -22.00 5.14
CA LEU A 275 -6.99 -22.70 6.40
C LEU A 275 -5.75 -23.46 6.88
N ILE A 276 -4.99 -24.11 5.98
CA ILE A 276 -3.68 -24.69 6.31
C ILE A 276 -2.71 -23.59 6.76
N GLN A 277 -2.65 -22.46 6.05
CA GLN A 277 -1.80 -21.33 6.44
C GLN A 277 -2.18 -20.77 7.82
N ARG A 278 -3.47 -20.61 8.12
CA ARG A 278 -3.96 -20.14 9.42
C ARG A 278 -3.65 -21.14 10.54
N ALA A 279 -3.91 -22.43 10.32
CA ALA A 279 -3.66 -23.47 11.32
C ALA A 279 -2.15 -23.64 11.61
N LEU A 280 -1.30 -23.53 10.59
CA LEU A 280 0.15 -23.44 10.79
C LEU A 280 0.53 -22.17 11.56
N ALA A 281 0.00 -21.00 11.20
CA ALA A 281 0.32 -19.73 11.87
C ALA A 281 -0.05 -19.72 13.37
N LEU A 282 -1.11 -20.45 13.73
CA LEU A 282 -1.65 -20.61 15.09
C LEU A 282 -1.42 -22.05 15.64
N TYR A 283 -0.32 -22.69 15.23
CA TYR A 283 -0.02 -24.11 15.48
C TYR A 283 -0.32 -24.59 16.91
N GLY A 284 -0.01 -23.79 17.94
CA GLY A 284 -0.23 -24.17 19.34
C GLY A 284 -1.68 -24.49 19.70
N GLY A 285 -2.66 -23.83 19.06
CA GLY A 285 -4.10 -24.12 19.26
C GLY A 285 -4.72 -24.97 18.14
N GLU A 286 -4.23 -24.83 16.90
CA GLU A 286 -4.91 -25.38 15.71
C GLU A 286 -4.31 -26.70 15.19
N LYS A 287 -3.25 -27.23 15.85
CA LYS A 287 -2.51 -28.44 15.45
C LYS A 287 -3.40 -29.63 15.09
N ASN A 288 -4.47 -29.86 15.86
CA ASN A 288 -5.35 -31.02 15.69
C ASN A 288 -6.07 -31.00 14.33
N ARG A 289 -6.36 -29.81 13.78
CA ARG A 289 -7.02 -29.65 12.47
C ARG A 289 -6.14 -30.04 11.28
N LEU A 290 -4.81 -29.98 11.44
CA LEU A 290 -3.87 -30.20 10.35
C LEU A 290 -3.95 -31.61 9.76
N GLU A 291 -4.33 -32.63 10.54
CA GLU A 291 -4.49 -33.98 10.02
C GLU A 291 -5.65 -34.09 9.01
N GLY A 292 -6.82 -33.56 9.37
CA GLY A 292 -7.98 -33.51 8.47
C GLY A 292 -7.66 -32.71 7.21
N TYR A 293 -7.00 -31.55 7.36
CA TYR A 293 -6.61 -30.71 6.23
C TYR A 293 -5.58 -31.38 5.30
N PHE A 294 -4.55 -32.01 5.86
CA PHE A 294 -3.52 -32.69 5.06
C PHE A 294 -4.06 -33.93 4.33
N LYS A 295 -5.00 -34.67 4.93
CA LYS A 295 -5.70 -35.78 4.25
C LYS A 295 -6.58 -35.26 3.11
N GLN A 296 -7.43 -34.25 3.39
CA GLN A 296 -8.35 -33.71 2.38
C GLN A 296 -7.66 -33.07 1.17
N THR A 297 -6.49 -32.45 1.39
CA THR A 297 -5.69 -31.83 0.32
C THR A 297 -4.67 -32.79 -0.31
N ASN A 298 -4.73 -34.09 0.02
CA ASN A 298 -3.80 -35.13 -0.39
C ASN A 298 -2.32 -34.83 -0.06
N LEU A 299 -2.02 -33.94 0.90
CA LEU A 299 -0.64 -33.71 1.36
C LEU A 299 -0.08 -34.92 2.11
N ILE A 300 -0.95 -35.72 2.72
CA ILE A 300 -0.68 -37.08 3.19
C ILE A 300 -1.76 -38.03 2.66
N GLY A 301 -1.39 -39.29 2.42
CA GLY A 301 -2.25 -40.29 1.77
C GLY A 301 -1.53 -40.98 0.61
N ASN A 302 -2.29 -41.69 -0.23
CA ASN A 302 -1.75 -42.56 -1.28
C ASN A 302 -1.93 -42.01 -2.71
N THR A 303 -2.69 -40.93 -2.89
CA THR A 303 -3.04 -40.34 -4.19
C THR A 303 -1.92 -39.50 -4.79
N ASN A 304 -1.60 -38.35 -4.18
CA ASN A 304 -0.53 -37.45 -4.61
C ASN A 304 0.17 -36.79 -3.40
N PRO A 305 0.75 -37.59 -2.47
CA PRO A 305 1.32 -37.11 -1.21
C PRO A 305 2.51 -36.17 -1.39
N HIS A 306 2.72 -35.31 -0.38
CA HIS A 306 3.93 -34.51 -0.29
C HIS A 306 5.14 -35.42 0.03
N PRO A 307 6.23 -35.40 -0.76
CA PRO A 307 7.23 -36.48 -0.81
C PRO A 307 8.00 -36.71 0.48
N PHE A 308 8.07 -35.70 1.35
CA PHE A 308 8.79 -35.78 2.63
C PHE A 308 8.02 -35.28 3.86
N LEU A 309 6.70 -35.01 3.76
CA LEU A 309 5.92 -34.54 4.91
C LEU A 309 5.65 -35.67 5.93
N ASN A 310 5.60 -36.92 5.48
CA ASN A 310 5.46 -38.11 6.31
C ASN A 310 6.81 -38.65 6.86
N LYS A 311 7.94 -37.99 6.56
CA LYS A 311 9.29 -38.45 6.97
C LYS A 311 9.73 -37.92 8.34
N PHE A 312 8.87 -37.14 9.01
CA PHE A 312 9.06 -36.68 10.38
C PHE A 312 7.72 -36.66 11.13
N ASN A 313 7.75 -36.84 12.45
CA ASN A 313 6.55 -36.84 13.26
C ASN A 313 6.13 -35.40 13.59
N TRP A 314 5.52 -34.72 12.64
CA TRP A 314 4.98 -33.38 12.86
C TRP A 314 3.94 -33.33 13.99
N LYS A 315 3.21 -34.41 14.26
CA LYS A 315 2.31 -34.50 15.42
C LYS A 315 3.06 -34.47 16.77
N ALA A 316 4.36 -34.78 16.81
CA ALA A 316 5.18 -34.60 18.02
C ALA A 316 5.76 -33.17 18.17
N CYS A 317 5.79 -32.36 17.11
CA CYS A 317 6.35 -31.01 17.19
C CYS A 317 5.60 -30.14 18.21
N ARG A 318 6.35 -29.40 19.04
CA ARG A 318 5.82 -28.59 20.15
C ARG A 318 5.20 -27.28 19.66
N ASN A 319 5.70 -26.73 18.56
CA ASN A 319 5.26 -25.46 17.98
C ASN A 319 5.65 -25.39 16.48
N LEU A 320 5.24 -24.32 15.78
CA LEU A 320 5.53 -24.14 14.36
C LEU A 320 7.04 -24.04 14.05
N VAL A 321 7.86 -23.53 14.98
CA VAL A 321 9.30 -23.36 14.73
C VAL A 321 10.01 -24.71 14.69
N ASP A 322 9.64 -25.60 15.61
CA ASP A 322 10.06 -27.01 15.65
C ASP A 322 9.60 -27.77 14.38
N PHE A 323 8.32 -27.63 14.00
CA PHE A 323 7.79 -28.15 12.73
C PHE A 323 8.61 -27.66 11.53
N TYR A 324 8.88 -26.36 11.47
CA TYR A 324 9.60 -25.72 10.37
C TYR A 324 11.06 -26.19 10.29
N GLN A 325 11.73 -26.38 11.43
CA GLN A 325 13.08 -26.94 11.46
C GLN A 325 13.10 -28.36 10.90
N GLN A 326 12.26 -29.26 11.41
CA GLN A 326 12.19 -30.65 10.94
C GLN A 326 11.80 -30.74 9.46
N TYR A 327 10.91 -29.86 8.98
CA TYR A 327 10.56 -29.77 7.56
C TYR A 327 11.76 -29.40 6.68
N LEU A 328 12.58 -28.42 7.09
CA LEU A 328 13.79 -28.03 6.34
C LEU A 328 14.82 -29.17 6.30
N GLU A 329 15.02 -29.90 7.39
CA GLU A 329 15.93 -31.06 7.44
C GLU A 329 15.50 -32.16 6.46
N GLN A 330 14.20 -32.43 6.34
CA GLN A 330 13.66 -33.42 5.39
C GLN A 330 13.67 -32.91 3.94
N ARG A 331 13.45 -31.61 3.72
CA ARG A 331 13.60 -30.96 2.41
C ARG A 331 15.02 -31.08 1.87
N GLU A 332 16.02 -30.89 2.73
CA GLU A 332 17.43 -31.04 2.37
C GLU A 332 17.74 -32.48 1.94
N LYS A 333 17.34 -33.47 2.76
CA LYS A 333 17.51 -34.90 2.44
C LYS A 333 16.85 -35.30 1.12
N PHE A 334 15.63 -34.81 0.86
CA PHE A 334 14.94 -35.05 -0.41
C PHE A 334 15.72 -34.47 -1.60
N LEU A 335 16.21 -33.22 -1.48
CA LEU A 335 16.95 -32.55 -2.56
C LEU A 335 18.30 -33.21 -2.86
N GLU A 336 19.05 -33.64 -1.84
CA GLU A 336 20.30 -34.40 -2.02
C GLU A 336 20.02 -35.76 -2.68
N ALA A 337 18.94 -36.46 -2.30
CA ALA A 337 18.56 -37.76 -2.88
C ALA A 337 18.17 -37.70 -4.37
N ILE A 338 17.60 -36.58 -4.84
CA ILE A 338 17.24 -36.40 -6.26
C ILE A 338 18.37 -35.76 -7.10
N LYS A 339 19.49 -35.36 -6.48
CA LYS A 339 20.58 -34.60 -7.15
C LYS A 339 21.15 -35.30 -8.39
N ASN A 340 21.21 -36.63 -8.37
CA ASN A 340 21.77 -37.46 -9.43
C ASN A 340 20.69 -38.22 -10.25
N GLN A 341 19.41 -37.85 -10.10
CA GLN A 341 18.29 -38.51 -10.79
C GLN A 341 17.88 -37.75 -12.06
N PRO A 342 17.17 -38.39 -13.02
CA PRO A 342 16.52 -37.69 -14.14
C PRO A 342 15.61 -36.55 -13.62
N TRP A 343 15.56 -35.44 -14.34
CA TRP A 343 14.91 -34.21 -13.87
C TRP A 343 13.42 -34.16 -14.21
N GLU A 344 12.99 -34.93 -15.21
CA GLU A 344 11.66 -34.96 -15.79
C GLU A 344 10.58 -35.26 -14.73
N PRO A 345 10.73 -36.28 -13.85
CA PRO A 345 9.78 -36.54 -12.77
C PRO A 345 9.68 -35.39 -11.76
N TYR A 346 10.72 -34.57 -11.63
CA TYR A 346 10.84 -33.49 -10.63
C TYR A 346 10.55 -32.09 -11.20
N GLN A 347 10.20 -31.98 -12.49
CA GLN A 347 9.93 -30.69 -13.12
C GLN A 347 8.88 -29.86 -12.38
N TYR A 348 7.89 -30.50 -11.77
CA TYR A 348 6.82 -29.83 -11.00
C TYR A 348 7.36 -29.00 -9.81
N CYS A 349 8.47 -29.41 -9.18
CA CYS A 349 9.09 -28.68 -8.06
C CYS A 349 10.35 -27.91 -8.48
N LEU A 350 11.08 -28.38 -9.49
CA LEU A 350 12.27 -27.70 -10.05
C LEU A 350 11.90 -26.45 -10.86
N LEU A 351 10.77 -26.48 -11.58
CA LEU A 351 10.25 -25.38 -12.40
C LEU A 351 11.29 -24.88 -13.43
N LEU A 352 11.92 -25.81 -14.16
CA LEU A 352 12.89 -25.49 -15.21
C LEU A 352 12.19 -24.84 -16.41
N LYS A 353 12.92 -23.98 -17.12
CA LYS A 353 12.43 -23.31 -18.34
C LYS A 353 12.66 -24.20 -19.55
N ILE A 354 11.74 -25.14 -19.75
CA ILE A 354 11.71 -26.03 -20.92
C ILE A 354 11.44 -25.19 -22.19
N PRO A 355 12.13 -25.46 -23.31
CA PRO A 355 11.72 -24.97 -24.63
C PRO A 355 10.27 -25.35 -24.95
N LYS A 356 9.59 -24.53 -25.75
CA LYS A 356 8.25 -24.83 -26.28
C LYS A 356 8.30 -24.55 -27.77
N GLU A 357 7.80 -25.45 -28.58
CA GLU A 357 7.95 -25.38 -30.04
C GLU A 357 6.70 -24.78 -30.72
N ASN A 358 5.51 -25.03 -30.14
CA ASN A 358 4.26 -24.52 -30.70
C ASN A 358 4.15 -22.99 -30.58
N ARG A 359 4.47 -22.29 -31.68
CA ARG A 359 4.49 -20.82 -31.78
C ARG A 359 3.13 -20.18 -31.49
N LYS A 360 2.04 -20.79 -31.95
CA LYS A 360 0.66 -20.32 -31.74
C LYS A 360 0.28 -20.30 -30.25
N ASN A 361 0.57 -21.37 -29.53
CA ASN A 361 0.35 -21.43 -28.07
C ASN A 361 1.29 -20.49 -27.31
N LEU A 362 2.49 -20.22 -27.83
CA LEU A 362 3.41 -19.22 -27.27
C LEU A 362 2.88 -17.79 -27.43
N VAL A 363 2.55 -17.37 -28.66
CA VAL A 363 2.03 -16.03 -28.97
C VAL A 363 0.74 -15.77 -28.21
N LYS A 364 -0.23 -16.70 -28.25
CA LYS A 364 -1.45 -16.63 -27.43
C LYS A 364 -1.14 -16.43 -25.95
N GLY A 365 -0.13 -17.11 -25.42
CA GLY A 365 0.31 -16.96 -24.02
C GLY A 365 1.08 -15.66 -23.71
N TRP A 366 1.67 -15.00 -24.71
CA TRP A 366 2.34 -13.69 -24.55
C TRP A 366 1.35 -12.52 -24.65
N GLU A 367 0.23 -12.71 -25.33
CA GLU A 367 -0.86 -11.73 -25.45
C GLU A 367 -1.95 -11.91 -24.36
N GLN A 368 -2.12 -13.13 -23.82
CA GLN A 368 -3.14 -13.43 -22.82
C GLN A 368 -3.03 -12.54 -21.58
N GLY A 369 -4.05 -11.69 -21.38
CA GLY A 369 -4.13 -10.74 -20.26
C GLY A 369 -3.46 -9.39 -20.50
N GLY A 370 -2.73 -9.22 -21.61
CA GLY A 370 -2.06 -7.97 -22.00
C GLY A 370 -0.54 -8.13 -22.15
N ILE A 371 0.01 -7.58 -23.22
CA ILE A 371 1.43 -7.72 -23.58
C ILE A 371 2.34 -6.99 -22.58
N SER A 372 3.35 -7.66 -22.03
CA SER A 372 4.38 -6.99 -21.21
C SER A 372 5.35 -6.20 -22.09
N LEU A 373 5.33 -4.87 -22.00
CA LEU A 373 6.24 -4.00 -22.74
C LEU A 373 7.69 -4.09 -22.21
N PRO A 374 8.69 -3.95 -23.09
CA PRO A 374 10.10 -3.96 -22.73
C PRO A 374 10.56 -2.66 -22.03
N ARG A 375 11.83 -2.63 -21.62
CA ARG A 375 12.48 -1.49 -20.95
C ARG A 375 13.22 -0.60 -21.95
N GLY A 376 13.29 0.70 -21.67
CA GLY A 376 13.98 1.69 -22.51
C GLY A 376 13.21 2.00 -23.80
N LEU A 377 11.88 2.12 -23.70
CA LEU A 377 10.98 2.42 -24.83
C LEU A 377 11.27 3.79 -25.43
N PHE A 378 11.29 4.81 -24.56
CA PHE A 378 11.48 6.21 -24.92
C PHE A 378 12.95 6.59 -25.12
N THR A 379 13.90 5.66 -24.97
CA THR A 379 15.34 5.97 -24.93
C THR A 379 15.86 6.65 -26.19
N GLU A 380 15.48 6.17 -27.37
CA GLU A 380 15.93 6.75 -28.65
C GLU A 380 15.15 8.02 -28.97
N ALA A 381 13.82 8.00 -28.84
CA ALA A 381 12.98 9.18 -29.05
C ALA A 381 13.41 10.38 -28.17
N ILE A 382 13.80 10.16 -26.91
CA ILE A 382 14.38 11.19 -26.04
C ILE A 382 15.78 11.61 -26.51
N ARG A 383 16.63 10.68 -26.96
CA ARG A 383 17.97 10.99 -27.48
C ARG A 383 17.88 11.87 -28.72
N GLU A 384 17.00 11.54 -29.66
CA GLU A 384 16.74 12.30 -30.88
C GLU A 384 16.20 13.70 -30.54
N THR A 385 15.12 13.77 -29.75
CA THR A 385 14.52 15.05 -29.29
C THR A 385 15.57 15.98 -28.66
N LEU A 386 16.34 15.49 -27.68
CA LEU A 386 17.35 16.30 -27.00
C LEU A 386 18.60 16.57 -27.87
N SER A 387 18.86 15.75 -28.89
CA SER A 387 19.95 15.98 -29.84
C SER A 387 19.67 17.11 -30.82
N GLU A 388 18.40 17.35 -31.10
CA GLU A 388 17.89 18.34 -32.05
C GLU A 388 17.46 19.64 -31.36
N ASP A 389 17.11 19.58 -30.07
CA ASP A 389 16.74 20.73 -29.24
C ASP A 389 17.79 21.87 -29.31
N LEU A 390 17.43 22.92 -30.05
CA LEU A 390 18.29 24.09 -30.24
C LEU A 390 18.47 24.92 -28.97
N THR A 391 17.62 24.74 -27.95
CA THR A 391 17.72 25.44 -26.66
C THR A 391 18.84 24.89 -25.77
N LEU A 392 19.36 23.69 -26.07
CA LEU A 392 20.53 23.11 -25.40
C LEU A 392 21.82 23.50 -26.12
N SER A 393 22.89 23.79 -25.36
CA SER A 393 24.18 24.12 -25.95
C SER A 393 24.78 22.98 -26.78
N LYS A 394 25.63 23.33 -27.75
CA LYS A 394 26.32 22.35 -28.62
C LYS A 394 27.12 21.28 -27.84
N PRO A 395 27.82 21.59 -26.72
CA PRO A 395 28.49 20.58 -25.89
C PRO A 395 27.52 19.55 -25.30
N ILE A 396 26.42 19.99 -24.67
CA ILE A 396 25.43 19.09 -24.04
C ILE A 396 24.81 18.16 -25.10
N ARG A 397 24.44 18.68 -26.28
CA ARG A 397 23.94 17.86 -27.39
C ARG A 397 24.95 16.81 -27.87
N LYS A 398 26.25 17.14 -27.91
CA LYS A 398 27.32 16.16 -28.22
C LYS A 398 27.47 15.10 -27.13
N GLU A 399 27.37 15.47 -25.86
CA GLU A 399 27.44 14.52 -24.73
C GLU A 399 26.26 13.53 -24.76
N ILE A 400 25.05 14.02 -24.99
CA ILE A 400 23.83 13.21 -25.12
C ILE A 400 23.98 12.15 -26.24
N LYS A 401 24.52 12.53 -27.41
CA LYS A 401 24.80 11.59 -28.52
C LYS A 401 25.84 10.52 -28.16
N LYS A 402 26.83 10.83 -27.31
CA LYS A 402 27.91 9.90 -26.93
C LYS A 402 27.44 8.75 -26.02
N HIS A 403 26.29 8.87 -25.37
CA HIS A 403 25.84 7.91 -24.36
C HIS A 403 25.01 6.76 -24.92
N GLY A 404 25.52 5.53 -24.84
CA GLY A 404 24.77 4.30 -25.14
C GLY A 404 23.53 4.09 -24.25
N ARG A 405 22.63 3.17 -24.65
CA ARG A 405 21.28 3.01 -24.06
C ARG A 405 21.28 2.75 -22.54
N VAL A 406 22.28 2.04 -22.02
CA VAL A 406 22.32 1.61 -20.62
C VAL A 406 22.54 2.80 -19.69
N GLY A 407 21.48 3.21 -18.98
CA GLY A 407 21.53 4.33 -18.04
C GLY A 407 21.40 5.71 -18.69
N PHE A 408 21.19 5.80 -20.00
CA PHE A 408 21.03 7.05 -20.76
C PHE A 408 20.09 8.05 -20.08
N ILE A 409 18.84 7.66 -19.86
CA ILE A 409 17.79 8.48 -19.23
C ILE A 409 18.25 9.10 -17.90
N SER A 410 18.94 8.32 -17.08
CA SER A 410 19.40 8.76 -15.74
C SER A 410 20.52 9.79 -15.76
N ARG A 411 21.08 10.08 -16.94
CA ARG A 411 22.05 11.16 -17.18
C ARG A 411 21.40 12.30 -17.98
N ALA A 412 20.61 11.95 -19.01
CA ALA A 412 19.92 12.91 -19.87
C ALA A 412 18.99 13.84 -19.08
N ILE A 413 18.24 13.33 -18.10
CA ILE A 413 17.38 14.14 -17.22
C ILE A 413 18.23 15.15 -16.42
N THR A 414 19.30 14.72 -15.76
CA THR A 414 20.19 15.61 -14.98
C THR A 414 20.86 16.68 -15.86
N LEU A 415 21.37 16.31 -17.04
CA LEU A 415 22.00 17.27 -17.97
C LEU A 415 20.98 18.29 -18.50
N TYR A 416 19.81 17.83 -18.96
CA TYR A 416 18.73 18.69 -19.42
C TYR A 416 18.24 19.63 -18.31
N PHE A 417 18.05 19.13 -17.09
CA PHE A 417 17.54 19.93 -15.98
C PHE A 417 18.50 21.07 -15.61
N ARG A 418 19.79 20.76 -15.47
CA ARG A 418 20.84 21.76 -15.19
C ARG A 418 20.95 22.80 -16.29
N GLU A 419 21.01 22.38 -17.56
CA GLU A 419 21.11 23.31 -18.68
C GLU A 419 19.86 24.21 -18.82
N ARG A 420 18.67 23.59 -18.80
CA ARG A 420 17.42 24.26 -19.20
C ARG A 420 16.77 25.08 -18.07
N TYR A 421 17.01 24.71 -16.81
CA TYR A 421 16.42 25.33 -15.62
C TYR A 421 17.47 25.97 -14.69
N GLN A 422 18.77 25.74 -14.92
CA GLN A 422 19.85 26.23 -14.05
C GLN A 422 19.64 25.80 -12.59
N ASP A 423 19.22 24.55 -12.41
CA ASP A 423 18.77 23.93 -11.15
C ASP A 423 19.39 22.52 -11.01
N ASP A 424 19.47 22.01 -9.79
CA ASP A 424 20.10 20.72 -9.47
C ASP A 424 19.30 19.94 -8.41
N HIS A 425 19.79 18.76 -8.03
CA HIS A 425 19.19 17.96 -6.98
C HIS A 425 19.27 18.64 -5.60
N GLN A 426 18.30 18.34 -4.72
CA GLN A 426 18.24 18.85 -3.35
C GLN A 426 19.56 18.62 -2.59
N SER A 427 19.98 19.61 -1.79
CA SER A 427 21.26 19.64 -1.08
C SER A 427 21.57 18.38 -0.26
N PHE A 428 20.55 17.73 0.34
CA PHE A 428 20.73 16.51 1.14
C PHE A 428 21.31 15.33 0.35
N TYR A 429 21.23 15.32 -0.99
CA TYR A 429 21.87 14.31 -1.83
C TYR A 429 23.40 14.41 -1.91
N ASN A 430 23.98 15.49 -1.38
CA ASN A 430 25.43 15.68 -1.24
C ASN A 430 25.97 15.27 0.12
N LEU A 431 25.11 14.95 1.09
CA LEU A 431 25.53 14.40 2.39
C LEU A 431 26.22 13.03 2.22
N PRO A 432 27.26 12.73 3.02
CA PRO A 432 27.82 11.38 3.08
C PRO A 432 26.82 10.41 3.75
N TYR A 433 26.83 9.13 3.34
CA TYR A 433 25.93 8.11 3.85
C TYR A 433 26.66 6.84 4.29
N GLU A 434 26.21 6.26 5.39
CA GLU A 434 26.76 5.02 5.95
C GLU A 434 26.37 3.80 5.10
N LEU A 435 27.34 2.96 4.77
CA LEU A 435 27.09 1.61 4.28
C LEU A 435 26.78 0.69 5.47
N GLU A 436 25.50 0.42 5.77
CA GLU A 436 25.09 -0.50 6.84
C GLU A 436 25.58 -1.95 6.58
N ALA A 437 26.79 -2.25 7.05
CA ALA A 437 27.39 -3.59 7.07
C ALA A 437 26.74 -4.47 8.16
N LYS A 438 25.50 -4.94 7.92
CA LYS A 438 24.84 -5.94 8.80
C LYS A 438 24.19 -7.12 8.07
N ALA A 439 24.47 -8.31 8.62
CA ALA A 439 24.10 -9.69 8.24
C ALA A 439 25.18 -10.38 7.39
N SER A 440 25.92 -11.40 7.87
CA SER A 440 25.51 -12.42 8.87
C SER A 440 26.65 -12.98 9.74
N THR A 441 26.86 -12.45 10.94
CA THR A 441 27.66 -13.09 12.02
C THR A 441 27.11 -12.69 13.39
N PRO A 442 27.28 -13.51 14.45
CA PRO A 442 27.23 -13.03 15.83
C PRO A 442 28.29 -11.93 16.01
N LYS A 443 27.99 -10.95 16.86
CA LYS A 443 28.82 -9.74 17.11
C LYS A 443 30.34 -10.03 17.21
N PRO A 444 31.17 -9.33 16.44
CA PRO A 444 32.23 -8.48 16.98
C PRO A 444 31.62 -7.15 17.48
N PRO A 445 32.38 -6.30 18.21
CA PRO A 445 31.91 -4.99 18.62
C PRO A 445 31.47 -4.14 17.42
N LEU A 446 30.53 -3.21 17.62
CA LEU A 446 30.43 -2.10 16.67
C LEU A 446 31.78 -1.36 16.68
N PRO A 447 32.37 -1.01 15.53
CA PRO A 447 33.36 0.04 15.48
C PRO A 447 32.78 1.28 16.17
N LYS A 448 33.51 1.87 17.13
CA LYS A 448 33.05 3.07 17.84
C LYS A 448 32.96 4.31 16.94
N LYS A 449 33.42 4.21 15.68
CA LYS A 449 33.29 5.24 14.64
C LYS A 449 32.26 4.80 13.60
N ARG A 450 31.26 5.66 13.37
CA ARG A 450 30.53 5.69 12.10
C ARG A 450 31.42 6.44 11.13
N GLU A 451 32.08 5.74 10.23
CA GLU A 451 32.89 6.37 9.20
C GLU A 451 31.96 6.81 8.06
N TYR A 452 31.68 8.11 8.03
CA TYR A 452 31.02 8.77 6.92
C TYR A 452 32.05 8.94 5.80
N VAL A 453 32.00 8.05 4.83
CA VAL A 453 32.93 8.03 3.69
C VAL A 453 32.46 9.03 2.62
N LEU A 454 33.39 9.81 2.08
CA LEU A 454 33.12 10.82 1.05
C LEU A 454 32.88 10.17 -0.32
N ARG A 455 32.23 10.89 -1.24
CA ARG A 455 31.85 10.37 -2.57
C ARG A 455 33.06 9.91 -3.41
N ALA A 456 34.25 10.51 -3.20
CA ALA A 456 35.48 10.13 -3.89
C ALA A 456 36.04 8.79 -3.36
N GLU A 457 36.23 8.68 -2.05
CA GLU A 457 36.69 7.47 -1.35
C GLU A 457 35.79 6.26 -1.66
N HIS A 458 34.46 6.47 -1.74
CA HIS A 458 33.53 5.46 -2.23
C HIS A 458 33.91 4.94 -3.63
N TYR A 459 34.18 5.83 -4.59
CA TYR A 459 34.49 5.45 -5.97
C TYR A 459 35.77 4.58 -6.08
N GLU A 460 36.78 4.84 -5.25
CA GLU A 460 37.98 4.00 -5.18
C GLU A 460 37.66 2.59 -4.68
N TYR A 461 36.87 2.48 -3.60
CA TYR A 461 36.37 1.20 -3.10
C TYR A 461 35.57 0.42 -4.16
N TRP A 462 34.89 1.10 -5.10
CA TRP A 462 34.17 0.44 -6.21
C TRP A 462 35.12 -0.33 -7.11
N GLN A 463 36.20 0.32 -7.53
CA GLN A 463 37.10 -0.23 -8.54
C GLN A 463 37.87 -1.43 -7.97
N GLN A 464 38.25 -1.35 -6.69
CA GLN A 464 38.92 -2.43 -5.96
C GLN A 464 38.02 -3.69 -5.78
N ASN A 465 36.73 -3.50 -5.51
CA ASN A 465 35.80 -4.60 -5.15
C ASN A 465 34.90 -5.09 -6.30
N LYS A 466 35.05 -4.51 -7.48
CA LYS A 466 34.42 -5.00 -8.71
C LYS A 466 35.05 -6.35 -9.10
N PRO A 467 34.24 -7.39 -9.43
CA PRO A 467 34.76 -8.64 -9.99
C PRO A 467 35.48 -8.40 -11.32
N GLN A 468 36.64 -9.04 -11.47
CA GLN A 468 37.52 -8.88 -12.64
C GLN A 468 37.28 -9.95 -13.71
N SER A 469 36.65 -11.09 -13.36
CA SER A 469 36.34 -12.16 -14.32
C SER A 469 34.98 -12.85 -14.07
N PRO A 470 34.39 -13.52 -15.09
CA PRO A 470 33.18 -14.33 -14.91
C PRO A 470 33.37 -15.51 -13.94
N THR A 471 34.56 -16.12 -13.92
CA THR A 471 34.89 -17.24 -13.02
C THR A 471 34.95 -16.79 -11.56
N GLU A 472 35.54 -15.61 -11.30
CA GLU A 472 35.50 -14.98 -9.98
C GLU A 472 34.05 -14.67 -9.56
N LEU A 473 33.26 -14.06 -10.46
CA LEU A 473 31.85 -13.77 -10.24
C LEU A 473 31.06 -15.03 -9.81
N GLN A 474 31.28 -16.16 -10.48
CA GLN A 474 30.61 -17.43 -10.18
C GLN A 474 31.00 -17.98 -8.81
N ARG A 475 32.30 -17.97 -8.44
CA ARG A 475 32.76 -18.37 -7.09
C ARG A 475 32.18 -17.48 -5.99
N LEU A 476 32.13 -16.17 -6.23
CA LEU A 476 31.54 -15.20 -5.31
C LEU A 476 30.02 -15.39 -5.15
N GLU A 477 29.29 -15.75 -6.20
CA GLU A 477 27.85 -16.06 -6.15
C GLU A 477 27.54 -17.44 -5.54
N LEU A 478 28.47 -18.39 -5.61
CA LEU A 478 28.37 -19.70 -4.93
C LEU A 478 28.85 -19.66 -3.48
N HIS A 479 29.31 -18.50 -2.99
CA HIS A 479 29.89 -18.32 -1.64
C HIS A 479 31.15 -19.15 -1.37
N THR A 480 31.93 -19.49 -2.41
CA THR A 480 33.15 -20.32 -2.33
C THR A 480 34.46 -19.52 -2.39
N SER A 481 34.41 -18.21 -2.16
CA SER A 481 35.58 -17.30 -2.18
C SER A 481 35.65 -16.48 -0.90
N ASP A 482 36.86 -16.24 -0.39
CA ASP A 482 37.08 -15.46 0.83
C ASP A 482 36.58 -14.00 0.71
N ARG A 483 36.69 -13.42 -0.50
CA ARG A 483 36.19 -12.06 -0.85
C ARG A 483 34.67 -11.94 -0.88
N TRP A 484 33.90 -12.99 -0.63
CA TRP A 484 32.43 -12.95 -0.82
C TRP A 484 31.73 -11.90 0.07
N LYS A 485 32.30 -11.59 1.25
CA LYS A 485 31.77 -10.58 2.19
C LYS A 485 31.89 -9.16 1.60
N ASP A 486 33.03 -8.84 1.01
CA ASP A 486 33.28 -7.53 0.40
C ASP A 486 32.47 -7.39 -0.89
N TYR A 487 32.37 -8.46 -1.67
CA TYR A 487 31.47 -8.52 -2.83
C TYR A 487 29.99 -8.36 -2.47
N LEU A 488 29.53 -8.88 -1.32
CA LEU A 488 28.19 -8.57 -0.82
C LEU A 488 28.01 -7.08 -0.53
N LEU A 489 29.01 -6.44 0.09
CA LEU A 489 28.96 -5.01 0.41
C LEU A 489 28.95 -4.17 -0.87
N TYR A 490 29.81 -4.51 -1.83
CA TYR A 490 29.82 -3.98 -3.19
C TYR A 490 28.46 -4.12 -3.89
N LYS A 491 27.83 -5.31 -3.91
CA LYS A 491 26.48 -5.49 -4.51
C LYS A 491 25.40 -4.66 -3.81
N ARG A 492 25.44 -4.57 -2.47
CA ARG A 492 24.50 -3.72 -1.71
C ARG A 492 24.65 -2.25 -2.09
N TRP A 493 25.90 -1.79 -2.23
CA TRP A 493 26.19 -0.43 -2.61
C TRP A 493 25.79 -0.13 -4.07
N GLN A 494 26.12 -1.01 -5.03
CA GLN A 494 25.61 -0.92 -6.42
C GLN A 494 24.08 -0.80 -6.47
N HIS A 495 23.36 -1.53 -5.61
CA HIS A 495 21.91 -1.42 -5.51
C HIS A 495 21.44 -0.11 -4.88
N LEU A 496 22.18 0.42 -3.89
CA LEU A 496 21.92 1.73 -3.28
C LEU A 496 22.13 2.87 -4.29
N GLU A 497 23.26 2.93 -4.98
CA GLU A 497 23.53 3.95 -6.02
C GLU A 497 22.46 3.94 -7.12
N LYS A 498 22.08 2.74 -7.57
CA LYS A 498 21.02 2.57 -8.56
C LYS A 498 19.68 3.13 -8.08
N LYS A 499 19.36 2.97 -6.78
CA LYS A 499 18.16 3.54 -6.15
C LYS A 499 18.26 5.05 -5.97
N LEU A 500 19.37 5.56 -5.42
CA LEU A 500 19.59 7.00 -5.23
C LEU A 500 19.52 7.76 -6.56
N ARG A 501 20.12 7.23 -7.62
CA ARG A 501 20.04 7.82 -8.97
C ARG A 501 18.63 7.75 -9.56
N LEU A 502 17.85 6.72 -9.25
CA LEU A 502 16.45 6.66 -9.66
C LEU A 502 15.63 7.73 -8.94
N TYR A 503 15.76 7.82 -7.60
CA TYR A 503 15.05 8.81 -6.79
C TYR A 503 15.40 10.25 -7.19
N ARG A 504 16.69 10.59 -7.32
CA ARG A 504 17.14 11.92 -7.82
C ARG A 504 16.46 12.35 -9.13
N ASN A 505 16.29 11.42 -10.07
CA ASN A 505 15.61 11.70 -11.34
C ASN A 505 14.08 11.72 -11.22
N GLN A 506 13.50 10.93 -10.30
CA GLN A 506 12.07 10.99 -9.98
C GLN A 506 11.71 12.31 -9.29
N ASP A 507 12.57 12.81 -8.41
CA ASP A 507 12.42 14.10 -7.72
C ASP A 507 12.48 15.26 -8.73
N VAL A 508 13.43 15.25 -9.68
CA VAL A 508 13.46 16.20 -10.80
C VAL A 508 12.18 16.15 -11.62
N MET A 509 11.68 14.96 -11.99
CA MET A 509 10.43 14.87 -12.74
C MET A 509 9.20 15.29 -11.93
N LEU A 510 9.16 15.00 -10.63
CA LEU A 510 8.10 15.44 -9.73
C LEU A 510 8.12 16.97 -9.57
N TRP A 511 9.30 17.57 -9.53
CA TRP A 511 9.48 19.02 -9.51
C TRP A 511 8.96 19.67 -10.80
N LEU A 512 9.36 19.17 -11.97
CA LEU A 512 8.85 19.65 -13.26
C LEU A 512 7.32 19.49 -13.38
N MET A 513 6.76 18.36 -12.95
CA MET A 513 5.31 18.13 -12.89
C MET A 513 4.62 19.10 -11.93
N THR A 514 5.24 19.42 -10.80
CA THR A 514 4.71 20.37 -9.82
C THR A 514 4.67 21.78 -10.41
N LEU A 515 5.79 22.25 -10.98
CA LEU A 515 5.90 23.56 -11.62
C LEU A 515 4.85 23.75 -12.72
N GLU A 516 4.59 22.74 -13.54
CA GLU A 516 3.57 22.83 -14.60
C GLU A 516 2.14 22.86 -14.04
N LEU A 517 1.83 22.05 -13.02
CA LEU A 517 0.51 22.02 -12.38
C LEU A 517 0.19 23.29 -11.58
N THR A 518 1.18 23.88 -10.89
CA THR A 518 0.97 25.05 -10.02
C THR A 518 1.26 26.38 -10.70
N LYS A 519 1.71 26.39 -11.96
CA LYS A 519 2.07 27.59 -12.74
C LYS A 519 1.03 28.71 -12.69
N ASN A 520 -0.26 28.37 -12.82
CA ASN A 520 -1.34 29.35 -12.77
C ASN A 520 -1.61 29.81 -11.33
N HIS A 521 -1.61 28.89 -10.38
CA HIS A 521 -1.84 29.20 -8.97
C HIS A 521 -0.71 30.05 -8.35
N PHE A 522 0.54 29.81 -8.73
CA PHE A 522 1.67 30.66 -8.31
C PHE A 522 1.60 32.07 -8.91
N LYS A 523 1.06 32.23 -10.14
CA LYS A 523 0.77 33.56 -10.71
C LYS A 523 -0.33 34.28 -9.94
N GLU A 524 -1.43 33.59 -9.60
CA GLU A 524 -2.52 34.13 -8.76
C GLU A 524 -1.99 34.61 -7.40
N LEU A 525 -1.13 33.82 -6.75
CA LEU A 525 -0.49 34.14 -5.48
C LEU A 525 0.68 35.14 -5.59
N LYS A 526 0.98 35.67 -6.79
CA LYS A 526 2.11 36.57 -7.08
C LYS A 526 3.48 36.02 -6.65
N LEU A 527 3.61 34.70 -6.55
CA LEU A 527 4.88 34.03 -6.22
C LEU A 527 5.76 33.96 -7.47
N ASN A 528 7.02 34.39 -7.34
CA ASN A 528 7.98 34.32 -8.43
C ASN A 528 8.49 32.87 -8.61
N TYR A 529 7.67 32.04 -9.26
CA TYR A 529 7.96 30.62 -9.46
C TYR A 529 9.24 30.35 -10.27
N HIS A 530 9.74 31.33 -11.02
CA HIS A 530 11.03 31.24 -11.73
C HIS A 530 12.25 31.30 -10.79
N GLN A 531 12.09 31.74 -9.53
CA GLN A 531 13.13 31.71 -8.49
C GLN A 531 13.06 30.45 -7.62
N LEU A 532 11.96 29.69 -7.70
CA LEU A 532 11.84 28.43 -6.99
C LEU A 532 12.69 27.38 -7.70
N LYS A 533 13.53 26.69 -6.93
CA LYS A 533 14.43 25.64 -7.42
C LYS A 533 14.36 24.39 -6.55
N LEU A 534 14.63 23.24 -7.15
CA LEU A 534 14.74 21.96 -6.45
C LEU A 534 15.96 21.95 -5.52
N GLU A 535 17.09 22.53 -5.92
CA GLU A 535 18.29 22.59 -5.07
C GLU A 535 18.02 23.27 -3.71
N ASN A 536 17.10 24.24 -3.69
CA ASN A 536 16.68 25.01 -2.52
C ASN A 536 15.64 24.30 -1.62
N LEU A 537 15.16 23.11 -2.00
CA LEU A 537 14.19 22.33 -1.23
C LEU A 537 14.87 21.59 -0.07
N ALA A 538 15.24 22.34 0.97
CA ALA A 538 15.89 21.83 2.17
C ALA A 538 14.88 21.61 3.32
N VAL A 539 15.07 20.51 4.07
CA VAL A 539 14.30 20.23 5.29
C VAL A 539 14.85 20.99 6.51
N ASN A 540 16.16 21.28 6.54
CA ASN A 540 16.73 22.11 7.60
C ASN A 540 16.48 23.59 7.30
N VAL A 541 15.40 24.10 7.91
CA VAL A 541 14.88 25.46 7.68
C VAL A 541 15.83 26.55 8.20
N GLN A 542 16.78 26.22 9.07
CA GLN A 542 17.74 27.17 9.66
C GLN A 542 18.98 27.41 8.77
N GLU A 543 19.31 26.48 7.88
CA GLU A 543 20.52 26.54 7.02
C GLU A 543 20.22 27.03 5.59
N ALA A 544 18.96 26.99 5.16
CA ALA A 544 18.55 27.47 3.85
C ALA A 544 18.10 28.92 3.91
N ASP A 545 18.39 29.71 2.86
CA ASP A 545 17.82 31.04 2.71
C ASP A 545 16.28 30.94 2.79
N ALA A 546 15.73 31.56 3.83
CA ALA A 546 14.33 31.43 4.17
C ALA A 546 13.39 31.94 3.06
N LYS A 547 13.88 32.84 2.19
CA LYS A 547 13.13 33.40 1.06
C LYS A 547 13.12 32.47 -0.16
N LEU A 548 14.18 31.68 -0.36
CA LEU A 548 14.36 30.83 -1.55
C LEU A 548 13.80 29.42 -1.39
N ASN A 549 13.64 28.93 -0.15
CA ASN A 549 13.10 27.60 0.12
C ASN A 549 11.57 27.54 -0.14
N PRO A 550 11.08 26.69 -1.08
CA PRO A 550 9.64 26.58 -1.36
C PRO A 550 8.79 26.15 -0.16
N LEU A 551 9.36 25.42 0.80
CA LEU A 551 8.66 24.91 1.99
C LEU A 551 8.40 25.98 3.05
N ASN A 552 9.08 27.14 2.95
CA ASN A 552 8.89 28.29 3.82
C ASN A 552 7.77 29.23 3.34
N GLN A 553 7.32 29.10 2.09
CA GLN A 553 6.24 29.93 1.56
C GLN A 553 4.95 29.66 2.33
N THR A 554 4.25 30.74 2.71
CA THR A 554 2.91 30.68 3.28
C THR A 554 1.91 30.63 2.15
N LEU A 555 1.07 29.60 2.14
CA LEU A 555 0.06 29.39 1.11
C LEU A 555 -1.31 29.39 1.80
N PRO A 556 -2.26 30.24 1.40
CA PRO A 556 -3.61 30.18 1.95
C PRO A 556 -4.27 28.87 1.54
N MET A 557 -4.91 28.19 2.48
CA MET A 557 -5.65 26.95 2.24
C MET A 557 -7.01 27.03 2.91
N VAL A 558 -8.05 26.67 2.16
CA VAL A 558 -9.41 26.51 2.68
C VAL A 558 -9.78 25.04 2.58
N LEU A 559 -10.28 24.45 3.67
CA LEU A 559 -10.68 23.04 3.73
C LEU A 559 -12.12 22.90 4.23
N PRO A 560 -12.96 22.10 3.56
CA PRO A 560 -14.33 21.82 4.02
C PRO A 560 -14.35 20.73 5.10
N VAL A 561 -15.23 20.90 6.08
CA VAL A 561 -15.63 19.91 7.08
C VAL A 561 -17.12 19.67 6.95
N LYS A 562 -17.52 18.42 6.70
CA LYS A 562 -18.93 18.02 6.64
C LYS A 562 -19.43 17.71 8.06
N VAL A 563 -20.60 18.26 8.40
CA VAL A 563 -21.32 17.98 9.65
C VAL A 563 -22.44 17.00 9.35
N TYR A 564 -22.51 15.91 10.11
CA TYR A 564 -23.50 14.85 9.97
C TYR A 564 -24.39 14.78 11.22
N PRO A 565 -25.59 14.18 11.12
CA PRO A 565 -26.43 13.86 12.27
C PRO A 565 -25.69 12.98 13.29
N ALA A 566 -26.15 13.01 14.53
CA ALA A 566 -25.61 12.18 15.60
C ALA A 566 -26.72 11.53 16.43
N THR A 567 -26.49 10.28 16.84
CA THR A 567 -27.43 9.51 17.67
C THR A 567 -27.57 10.12 19.06
N ALA A 568 -28.55 9.64 19.85
CA ALA A 568 -28.70 10.01 21.26
C ALA A 568 -27.45 9.71 22.13
N PHE A 569 -26.55 8.85 21.66
CA PHE A 569 -25.29 8.49 22.32
C PHE A 569 -24.07 9.25 21.78
N GLY A 570 -24.25 10.19 20.84
CA GLY A 570 -23.17 11.00 20.25
C GLY A 570 -22.41 10.32 19.11
N GLU A 571 -22.91 9.19 18.60
CA GLU A 571 -22.31 8.51 17.44
C GLU A 571 -22.68 9.23 16.14
N VAL A 572 -21.69 9.52 15.29
CA VAL A 572 -21.87 10.31 14.07
C VAL A 572 -22.34 9.44 12.90
N GLN A 573 -23.48 9.80 12.30
CA GLN A 573 -24.15 9.02 11.25
C GLN A 573 -23.59 9.34 9.85
N TYR A 574 -22.34 8.94 9.58
CA TYR A 574 -21.65 9.18 8.30
C TYR A 574 -22.31 8.56 7.05
N GLN A 575 -23.32 7.69 7.23
CA GLN A 575 -24.09 7.08 6.15
C GLN A 575 -25.23 7.98 5.66
N GLU A 576 -25.64 8.96 6.47
CA GLU A 576 -26.70 9.92 6.14
C GLU A 576 -26.16 11.13 5.37
N THR A 577 -27.06 11.91 4.78
CA THR A 577 -26.69 13.16 4.11
C THR A 577 -26.11 14.15 5.13
N PRO A 578 -24.96 14.78 4.85
CA PRO A 578 -24.41 15.80 5.74
C PRO A 578 -25.37 16.99 5.82
N ILE A 579 -25.66 17.44 7.05
CA ILE A 579 -26.54 18.57 7.35
C ILE A 579 -25.99 19.85 6.69
N ARG A 580 -24.67 20.05 6.77
CA ARG A 580 -23.98 21.22 6.22
C ARG A 580 -22.49 20.98 6.03
N THR A 581 -21.86 21.87 5.27
CA THR A 581 -20.39 21.94 5.13
C THR A 581 -19.90 23.27 5.70
N VAL A 582 -18.92 23.19 6.60
CA VAL A 582 -18.25 24.35 7.21
C VAL A 582 -16.86 24.46 6.62
N TYR A 583 -16.48 25.64 6.12
CA TYR A 583 -15.15 25.88 5.58
C TYR A 583 -14.24 26.50 6.65
N ILE A 584 -13.03 25.97 6.77
CA ILE A 584 -11.98 26.50 7.64
C ILE A 584 -10.88 27.08 6.74
N ARG A 585 -10.37 28.27 7.07
CA ARG A 585 -9.26 28.92 6.37
C ARG A 585 -8.00 29.00 7.24
N GLU A 586 -6.88 28.78 6.59
CA GLU A 586 -5.53 28.96 7.09
C GLU A 586 -4.79 29.89 6.13
N GLU A 587 -4.19 30.98 6.60
CA GLU A 587 -3.50 31.97 5.75
C GLU A 587 -1.99 32.07 5.99
N GLN A 588 -1.51 31.75 7.20
CA GLN A 588 -0.14 32.05 7.65
C GLN A 588 0.75 30.80 7.85
N THR A 589 0.20 29.61 7.65
CA THR A 589 0.96 28.36 7.78
C THR A 589 1.87 28.12 6.59
N LYS A 590 3.18 28.05 6.87
CA LYS A 590 4.20 27.54 5.95
C LYS A 590 3.82 26.18 5.38
N ALA A 591 4.10 25.91 4.10
CA ALA A 591 3.80 24.65 3.44
C ALA A 591 4.23 23.40 4.25
N LEU A 592 5.40 23.45 4.91
CA LEU A 592 5.91 22.38 5.80
C LEU A 592 4.93 21.97 6.93
N LYS A 593 4.13 22.91 7.45
CA LYS A 593 3.23 22.71 8.60
C LYS A 593 1.78 22.39 8.20
N MET A 594 1.44 22.42 6.91
CA MET A 594 0.06 22.18 6.41
C MET A 594 -0.51 20.79 6.75
N GLY A 595 0.34 19.79 6.99
CA GLY A 595 -0.10 18.47 7.45
C GLY A 595 -0.91 18.54 8.76
N ASN A 596 -0.55 19.46 9.66
CA ASN A 596 -1.25 19.65 10.94
C ASN A 596 -2.66 20.25 10.75
N PHE A 597 -2.86 21.08 9.71
CA PHE A 597 -4.20 21.59 9.39
C PHE A 597 -5.07 20.51 8.75
N LYS A 598 -4.50 19.65 7.89
CA LYS A 598 -5.21 18.47 7.36
C LYS A 598 -5.58 17.43 8.43
N ALA A 599 -4.88 17.41 9.56
CA ALA A 599 -5.25 16.61 10.72
C ALA A 599 -6.39 17.27 11.53
N LEU A 600 -6.32 18.59 11.74
CA LEU A 600 -7.35 19.36 12.47
C LEU A 600 -8.75 19.18 11.86
N VAL A 601 -8.88 19.26 10.53
CA VAL A 601 -10.19 19.11 9.85
C VAL A 601 -10.79 17.69 9.92
N LYS A 602 -10.07 16.73 10.52
CA LYS A 602 -10.55 15.38 10.80
C LYS A 602 -10.81 15.13 12.29
N ASP A 603 -10.69 16.15 13.14
CA ASP A 603 -10.98 16.00 14.57
C ASP A 603 -12.50 15.78 14.77
N ARG A 604 -12.86 14.67 15.44
CA ARG A 604 -14.25 14.28 15.67
C ARG A 604 -15.05 15.32 16.47
N ARG A 605 -14.37 16.16 17.26
CA ARG A 605 -15.00 17.24 18.04
C ARG A 605 -15.70 18.26 17.15
N LEU A 606 -15.24 18.43 15.90
CA LEU A 606 -15.80 19.40 14.96
C LEU A 606 -17.26 19.11 14.59
N ASN A 607 -17.68 17.84 14.55
CA ASN A 607 -19.06 17.50 14.19
C ASN A 607 -20.07 18.05 15.22
N GLY A 608 -19.76 17.92 16.51
CA GLY A 608 -20.55 18.52 17.58
C GLY A 608 -20.37 20.04 17.63
N LEU A 609 -19.13 20.55 17.63
CA LEU A 609 -18.84 21.98 17.74
C LEU A 609 -19.53 22.80 16.63
N PHE A 610 -19.50 22.32 15.39
CA PHE A 610 -20.10 23.02 14.25
C PHE A 610 -21.63 22.91 14.19
N SER A 611 -22.27 22.11 15.05
CA SER A 611 -23.72 22.19 15.26
C SER A 611 -24.13 23.49 15.97
N PHE A 612 -23.23 24.12 16.73
CA PHE A 612 -23.45 25.42 17.40
C PHE A 612 -23.21 26.65 16.50
N ILE A 613 -23.01 26.49 15.19
CA ILE A 613 -22.93 27.62 14.26
C ILE A 613 -24.35 27.98 13.78
N LYS A 614 -24.69 29.28 13.66
CA LYS A 614 -26.00 29.70 13.12
C LYS A 614 -26.13 29.29 11.64
N GLU A 615 -27.27 28.74 11.22
CA GLU A 615 -27.45 28.14 9.89
C GLU A 615 -27.32 29.12 8.72
N GLU A 616 -27.73 30.38 8.92
CA GLU A 616 -27.65 31.47 7.92
C GLU A 616 -26.20 31.86 7.53
N ASN A 617 -25.18 31.33 8.21
CA ASN A 617 -23.78 31.66 7.90
C ASN A 617 -23.32 30.96 6.61
N ASP A 618 -23.12 31.75 5.55
CA ASP A 618 -22.33 31.34 4.39
C ASP A 618 -20.85 31.24 4.75
N THR A 619 -20.47 30.07 5.31
CA THR A 619 -19.07 29.80 5.67
C THR A 619 -18.15 29.66 4.45
N GLN A 620 -18.69 29.52 3.24
CA GLN A 620 -17.89 29.51 2.02
C GLN A 620 -17.38 30.91 1.67
N LYS A 621 -18.21 31.95 1.87
CA LYS A 621 -17.81 33.36 1.81
C LYS A 621 -17.01 33.81 3.03
N HIS A 622 -17.42 33.36 4.23
CA HIS A 622 -16.78 33.70 5.51
C HIS A 622 -16.27 32.44 6.23
N PRO A 623 -15.11 31.88 5.85
CA PRO A 623 -14.56 30.71 6.52
C PRO A 623 -14.13 30.99 7.96
N ILE A 624 -14.25 30.00 8.85
CA ILE A 624 -13.71 30.07 10.21
C ILE A 624 -12.18 29.98 10.14
N SER A 625 -11.45 30.79 10.91
CA SER A 625 -9.99 30.71 10.92
C SER A 625 -9.48 29.48 11.70
N GLN A 626 -8.35 28.93 11.24
CA GLN A 626 -7.68 27.80 11.87
C GLN A 626 -7.28 28.10 13.32
N LEU A 627 -6.79 29.32 13.59
CA LEU A 627 -6.32 29.75 14.90
C LEU A 627 -7.46 29.76 15.93
N ARG A 628 -8.60 30.38 15.59
CA ARG A 628 -9.81 30.37 16.42
C ARG A 628 -10.24 28.95 16.76
N LEU A 629 -10.19 28.05 15.78
CA LEU A 629 -10.59 26.66 15.98
C LEU A 629 -9.61 25.89 16.87
N ARG A 630 -8.29 26.05 16.70
CA ARG A 630 -7.31 25.48 17.64
C ARG A 630 -7.59 25.94 19.06
N ARG A 631 -7.85 27.23 19.21
CA ARG A 631 -8.01 27.87 20.51
C ARG A 631 -9.24 27.36 21.27
N GLU A 632 -10.37 27.23 20.58
CA GLU A 632 -11.57 26.57 21.11
C GLU A 632 -11.28 25.13 21.57
N LEU A 633 -10.49 24.36 20.81
CA LEU A 633 -10.12 22.98 21.14
C LEU A 633 -9.07 22.85 22.24
N GLU A 634 -8.26 23.89 22.50
CA GLU A 634 -7.37 24.03 23.66
C GLU A 634 -8.19 24.35 24.92
N ILE A 635 -9.07 25.34 24.85
CA ILE A 635 -9.98 25.75 25.94
C ILE A 635 -10.83 24.55 26.37
N TYR A 636 -11.44 23.83 25.43
CA TYR A 636 -12.14 22.57 25.68
C TYR A 636 -11.30 21.57 26.49
N GLN A 637 -10.00 21.43 26.17
CA GLN A 637 -9.14 20.43 26.82
C GLN A 637 -8.77 20.82 28.26
N SER A 638 -8.67 22.12 28.58
CA SER A 638 -8.57 22.58 29.98
C SER A 638 -9.90 22.42 30.73
N LEU A 639 -11.00 22.92 30.15
CA LEU A 639 -12.31 22.95 30.80
C LEU A 639 -12.92 21.55 31.00
N ARG A 640 -12.51 20.56 30.20
CA ARG A 640 -12.87 19.15 30.37
C ARG A 640 -12.57 18.63 31.78
N VAL A 641 -11.46 19.06 32.37
CA VAL A 641 -11.08 18.65 33.73
C VAL A 641 -12.05 19.24 34.76
N ASP A 642 -12.44 20.50 34.58
CA ASP A 642 -13.36 21.19 35.48
C ASP A 642 -14.80 20.65 35.34
N ALA A 643 -15.26 20.34 34.13
CA ALA A 643 -16.55 19.69 33.91
C ALA A 643 -16.68 18.39 34.72
N PHE A 644 -15.62 17.56 34.78
CA PHE A 644 -15.61 16.36 35.61
C PHE A 644 -15.59 16.65 37.11
N LYS A 645 -14.89 17.70 37.59
CA LYS A 645 -14.94 18.10 39.01
C LYS A 645 -16.38 18.43 39.43
N GLU A 646 -17.11 19.17 38.59
CA GLU A 646 -18.49 19.55 38.89
C GLU A 646 -19.42 18.34 38.98
N THR A 647 -19.33 17.40 38.03
CA THR A 647 -20.19 16.21 38.02
C THR A 647 -19.81 15.23 39.11
N LEU A 648 -18.51 15.04 39.41
CA LEU A 648 -18.06 14.19 40.52
C LEU A 648 -18.46 14.76 41.88
N SER A 649 -18.39 16.09 42.07
CA SER A 649 -18.88 16.74 43.30
C SER A 649 -20.40 16.59 43.48
N LEU A 650 -21.15 16.54 42.37
CA LEU A 650 -22.58 16.25 42.38
C LEU A 650 -22.85 14.75 42.68
N GLU A 651 -22.13 13.83 42.04
CA GLU A 651 -22.16 12.38 42.31
C GLU A 651 -21.92 12.08 43.79
N GLU A 652 -20.85 12.64 44.37
CA GLU A 652 -20.49 12.49 45.78
C GLU A 652 -21.61 12.99 46.72
N LYS A 653 -22.15 14.19 46.48
CA LYS A 653 -23.26 14.74 47.30
C LYS A 653 -24.51 13.85 47.27
N LEU A 654 -24.87 13.34 46.10
CA LEU A 654 -26.03 12.46 45.92
C LEU A 654 -25.85 11.14 46.69
N LEU A 655 -24.71 10.49 46.51
CA LEU A 655 -24.42 9.18 47.11
C LEU A 655 -24.24 9.26 48.63
N ASN A 656 -23.60 10.33 49.13
CA ASN A 656 -23.44 10.55 50.57
C ASN A 656 -24.78 10.84 51.27
N LYS A 657 -25.74 11.53 50.62
CA LYS A 657 -27.05 11.82 51.22
C LYS A 657 -28.05 10.66 51.06
N HIS A 658 -27.98 9.90 49.96
CA HIS A 658 -28.98 8.89 49.60
C HIS A 658 -28.34 7.52 49.33
N ALA A 659 -27.95 6.80 50.38
CA ALA A 659 -27.37 5.44 50.29
C ALA A 659 -28.22 4.42 49.50
N SER A 660 -29.53 4.65 49.36
CA SER A 660 -30.42 3.89 48.46
C SER A 660 -30.02 3.94 46.98
N LEU A 661 -29.20 4.91 46.57
CA LEU A 661 -28.77 5.14 45.19
C LEU A 661 -27.37 4.59 44.91
N SER A 662 -26.66 4.04 45.91
CA SER A 662 -25.29 3.51 45.75
C SER A 662 -25.17 2.37 44.73
N SER A 663 -26.27 1.67 44.41
CA SER A 663 -26.29 0.70 43.31
C SER A 663 -26.13 1.32 41.91
N LEU A 664 -26.25 2.66 41.78
CA LEU A 664 -26.19 3.40 40.51
C LEU A 664 -24.90 4.23 40.36
N GLU A 665 -23.89 4.04 41.21
CA GLU A 665 -22.62 4.78 41.19
C GLU A 665 -21.93 4.80 39.81
N ASN A 666 -22.04 3.71 39.04
CA ASN A 666 -21.46 3.59 37.71
C ASN A 666 -22.34 4.19 36.58
N GLU A 667 -23.55 4.65 36.88
CA GLU A 667 -24.55 5.10 35.90
C GLU A 667 -25.04 6.53 36.21
N PHE A 668 -24.16 7.53 36.10
CA PHE A 668 -24.45 8.93 36.42
C PHE A 668 -25.80 9.48 35.91
N ARG A 669 -26.20 9.12 34.69
CA ARG A 669 -27.48 9.56 34.14
C ARG A 669 -28.66 8.92 34.89
N THR A 670 -28.64 7.59 35.05
CA THR A 670 -29.63 6.83 35.81
C THR A 670 -29.69 7.29 37.26
N LEU A 671 -28.54 7.60 37.87
CA LEU A 671 -28.42 8.16 39.22
C LEU A 671 -29.20 9.48 39.37
N LEU A 672 -29.04 10.42 38.43
CA LEU A 672 -29.78 11.69 38.44
C LEU A 672 -31.28 11.50 38.19
N GLU A 673 -31.64 10.68 37.21
CA GLU A 673 -33.05 10.41 36.85
C GLU A 673 -33.81 9.73 38.00
N GLU A 674 -33.21 8.71 38.64
CA GLU A 674 -33.80 8.02 39.81
C GLU A 674 -33.76 8.89 41.08
N TRP A 675 -32.74 9.71 41.29
CA TRP A 675 -32.73 10.69 42.38
C TRP A 675 -33.91 11.65 42.26
N LYS A 676 -34.10 12.29 41.09
CA LYS A 676 -35.19 13.23 40.88
C LYS A 676 -36.54 12.57 41.12
N LYS A 677 -36.75 11.39 40.53
CA LYS A 677 -37.99 10.61 40.65
C LYS A 677 -38.33 10.23 42.10
N LYS A 678 -37.34 9.91 42.93
CA LYS A 678 -37.54 9.48 44.33
C LYS A 678 -37.56 10.62 45.34
N TYR A 679 -36.79 11.68 45.12
CA TYR A 679 -36.48 12.69 46.15
C TYR A 679 -36.81 14.13 45.74
N ALA A 680 -36.93 14.43 44.44
CA ALA A 680 -37.06 15.82 43.94
C ALA A 680 -38.19 16.00 42.90
N ALA A 681 -39.23 15.15 42.95
CA ALA A 681 -40.32 15.11 41.96
C ALA A 681 -41.14 16.42 41.86
N SER A 682 -41.14 17.24 42.92
CA SER A 682 -41.80 18.55 42.98
C SER A 682 -40.81 19.72 43.10
N SER A 683 -39.54 19.50 42.78
CA SER A 683 -38.48 20.52 42.85
C SER A 683 -38.42 21.42 41.62
N MET A 684 -37.60 22.47 41.67
CA MET A 684 -37.26 23.30 40.50
C MET A 684 -36.31 22.61 39.50
N VAL A 685 -35.92 21.35 39.70
CA VAL A 685 -35.06 20.60 38.76
C VAL A 685 -35.90 20.02 37.62
N THR A 686 -35.79 20.60 36.43
CA THR A 686 -36.41 20.08 35.21
C THR A 686 -35.69 18.83 34.69
N ASP A 687 -36.36 18.05 33.83
CA ASP A 687 -35.68 16.93 33.13
C ASP A 687 -34.64 17.46 32.12
N GLU A 688 -34.83 18.68 31.63
CA GLU A 688 -33.88 19.37 30.75
C GLU A 688 -32.56 19.67 31.47
N HIS A 689 -32.59 20.08 32.76
CA HIS A 689 -31.37 20.25 33.56
C HIS A 689 -30.58 18.93 33.65
N ILE A 690 -31.24 17.82 33.98
CA ILE A 690 -30.59 16.50 34.08
C ILE A 690 -30.07 16.03 32.72
N ALA A 691 -30.88 16.14 31.67
CA ALA A 691 -30.50 15.80 30.32
C ALA A 691 -29.30 16.64 29.82
N PHE A 692 -29.20 17.91 30.22
CA PHE A 692 -28.09 18.78 29.85
C PHE A 692 -26.81 18.36 30.57
N ILE A 693 -26.84 18.21 31.90
CA ILE A 693 -25.69 17.77 32.71
C ILE A 693 -25.16 16.42 32.17
N ALA A 694 -26.05 15.46 31.91
CA ALA A 694 -25.70 14.16 31.35
C ALA A 694 -25.15 14.25 29.91
N SER A 695 -25.77 15.04 29.03
CA SER A 695 -25.32 15.26 27.64
C SER A 695 -23.90 15.83 27.61
N VAL A 696 -23.64 16.87 28.41
CA VAL A 696 -22.34 17.53 28.50
C VAL A 696 -21.28 16.60 29.10
N ARG A 697 -21.56 15.92 30.22
CA ARG A 697 -20.63 14.94 30.82
C ARG A 697 -20.26 13.82 29.85
N ASN A 698 -21.25 13.27 29.13
CA ASN A 698 -21.03 12.19 28.18
C ASN A 698 -20.19 12.66 26.98
N ALA A 699 -20.47 13.84 26.42
CA ALA A 699 -19.66 14.42 25.36
C ALA A 699 -18.20 14.64 25.81
N PHE A 700 -17.99 15.20 27.00
CA PHE A 700 -16.65 15.33 27.59
C PHE A 700 -16.01 13.96 27.86
N CYS A 701 -16.73 12.93 28.27
CA CYS A 701 -16.22 11.56 28.41
C CYS A 701 -15.67 11.04 27.07
N HIS A 702 -16.47 11.13 26.01
CA HIS A 702 -16.11 10.65 24.69
C HIS A 702 -15.21 11.61 23.88
N ASN A 703 -14.71 12.69 24.48
CA ASN A 703 -13.88 13.71 23.80
C ASN A 703 -14.56 14.21 22.51
N GLN A 704 -15.77 14.73 22.68
CA GLN A 704 -16.68 15.28 21.67
C GLN A 704 -17.37 16.52 22.25
N TYR A 705 -17.90 17.38 21.39
CA TYR A 705 -18.94 18.32 21.81
C TYR A 705 -20.30 17.63 21.74
N PRO A 706 -21.27 17.98 22.60
CA PRO A 706 -22.65 17.53 22.42
C PRO A 706 -23.18 18.04 21.07
N PHE A 707 -24.21 17.41 20.53
CA PHE A 707 -24.87 17.90 19.33
C PHE A 707 -25.96 18.89 19.71
N TYR A 708 -25.94 20.09 19.14
CA TYR A 708 -26.91 21.15 19.42
C TYR A 708 -28.33 20.67 19.17
N LYS A 709 -29.20 20.97 20.13
CA LYS A 709 -30.63 20.73 20.13
C LYS A 709 -31.25 21.92 20.81
N GLU A 710 -32.14 22.63 20.13
CA GLU A 710 -32.72 23.89 20.61
C GLU A 710 -33.33 23.74 22.02
N THR A 711 -34.15 22.71 22.23
CA THR A 711 -34.78 22.42 23.54
C THR A 711 -33.81 22.19 24.69
N LEU A 712 -32.58 21.73 24.42
CA LEU A 712 -31.61 21.39 25.45
C LEU A 712 -30.49 22.43 25.60
N HIS A 713 -30.18 23.15 24.52
CA HIS A 713 -29.01 24.03 24.43
C HIS A 713 -29.39 25.50 24.14
N ALA A 714 -30.66 25.88 24.23
CA ALA A 714 -31.11 27.27 24.12
C ALA A 714 -30.32 28.30 24.97
N PRO A 715 -29.82 27.98 26.19
CA PRO A 715 -28.96 28.89 26.97
C PRO A 715 -27.59 29.19 26.34
N ILE A 716 -27.20 28.45 25.29
CA ILE A 716 -25.92 28.59 24.59
C ILE A 716 -26.14 29.35 23.29
N LEU A 717 -25.61 30.58 23.22
CA LEU A 717 -25.67 31.41 22.03
C LEU A 717 -24.91 30.75 20.87
N LEU A 718 -25.57 30.65 19.71
CA LEU A 718 -24.98 30.13 18.48
C LEU A 718 -23.90 31.08 17.94
N PHE A 719 -22.78 30.53 17.50
CA PHE A 719 -21.69 31.29 16.91
C PHE A 719 -22.07 31.83 15.53
N THR A 720 -21.80 33.12 15.30
CA THR A 720 -22.02 33.80 14.01
C THR A 720 -20.68 34.10 13.36
N VAL A 721 -20.50 33.71 12.10
CA VAL A 721 -19.20 33.76 11.42
C VAL A 721 -18.99 35.10 10.70
N ALA A 722 -20.05 35.71 10.17
CA ALA A 722 -19.99 37.03 9.56
C ALA A 722 -19.71 38.15 10.58
N GLN A 723 -20.17 37.98 11.83
CA GLN A 723 -19.94 38.88 12.96
C GLN A 723 -19.64 38.03 14.21
N PRO A 724 -18.36 37.65 14.43
CA PRO A 724 -17.96 36.86 15.59
C PRO A 724 -18.23 37.60 16.91
N THR A 725 -18.86 36.90 17.86
CA THR A 725 -19.17 37.41 19.20
C THR A 725 -17.97 37.42 20.15
N THR A 726 -16.85 36.78 19.78
CA THR A 726 -15.62 36.67 20.56
C THR A 726 -14.40 37.05 19.71
N GLU A 727 -13.30 37.48 20.32
CA GLU A 727 -12.04 37.65 19.60
C GLU A 727 -11.45 36.29 19.16
N GLU A 728 -10.51 36.32 18.21
CA GLU A 728 -9.91 35.09 17.65
C GLU A 728 -9.11 34.29 18.69
N LYS A 729 -8.52 34.99 19.67
CA LYS A 729 -7.72 34.45 20.78
C LYS A 729 -8.57 33.73 21.86
N ASP A 730 -9.89 33.85 21.78
CA ASP A 730 -10.86 33.31 22.75
C ASP A 730 -11.71 32.16 22.15
N GLY A 731 -11.40 31.74 20.91
CA GLY A 731 -12.06 30.60 20.28
C GLY A 731 -13.46 30.91 19.75
N LEU A 732 -14.39 29.96 19.87
CA LEU A 732 -15.81 30.13 19.50
C LEU A 732 -16.67 30.43 20.74
N GLY A 733 -16.15 30.23 21.96
CA GLY A 733 -16.85 30.48 23.22
C GLY A 733 -17.82 29.36 23.64
N ILE A 734 -17.85 28.25 22.89
CA ILE A 734 -18.85 27.18 23.10
C ILE A 734 -18.47 26.30 24.30
N ALA A 735 -17.20 25.93 24.45
CA ALA A 735 -16.72 25.16 25.62
C ALA A 735 -16.93 25.91 26.95
N GLU A 736 -16.72 27.23 26.96
CA GLU A 736 -16.95 28.07 28.14
C GLU A 736 -18.44 28.20 28.48
N ALA A 737 -19.29 28.42 27.48
CA ALA A 737 -20.74 28.44 27.66
C ALA A 737 -21.28 27.10 28.18
N LEU A 738 -20.80 25.97 27.63
CA LEU A 738 -21.14 24.62 28.10
C LEU A 738 -20.78 24.42 29.57
N LEU A 739 -19.57 24.80 30.00
CA LEU A 739 -19.15 24.67 31.40
C LEU A 739 -19.92 25.62 32.33
N ARG A 740 -20.23 26.85 31.88
CA ARG A 740 -21.00 27.82 32.67
C ARG A 740 -22.40 27.29 33.00
N VAL A 741 -23.13 26.82 31.99
CA VAL A 741 -24.48 26.26 32.17
C VAL A 741 -24.42 24.93 32.95
N LEU A 742 -23.37 24.11 32.74
CA LEU A 742 -23.16 22.89 33.53
C LEU A 742 -23.00 23.21 35.02
N ARG A 743 -22.21 24.24 35.38
CA ARG A 743 -22.04 24.70 36.76
C ARG A 743 -23.37 25.19 37.35
N GLU A 744 -24.07 26.05 36.63
CA GLU A 744 -25.36 26.60 37.05
C GLU A 744 -26.37 25.48 37.36
N TYR A 745 -26.54 24.53 36.45
CA TYR A 745 -27.48 23.41 36.64
C TYR A 745 -26.99 22.43 37.71
N CYS A 746 -25.69 22.16 37.81
CA CYS A 746 -25.13 21.38 38.92
C CYS A 746 -25.40 22.06 40.27
N GLU A 747 -25.25 23.38 40.42
CA GLU A 747 -25.54 24.08 41.68
C GLU A 747 -27.05 24.12 41.99
N ILE A 748 -27.93 24.29 40.98
CA ILE A 748 -29.37 24.13 41.17
C ILE A 748 -29.69 22.75 41.75
N VAL A 749 -29.15 21.68 41.17
CA VAL A 749 -29.34 20.31 41.71
C VAL A 749 -28.74 20.18 43.12
N LYS A 750 -27.49 20.61 43.33
CA LYS A 750 -26.80 20.58 44.64
C LYS A 750 -27.50 21.40 45.73
N SER A 751 -28.36 22.36 45.37
CA SER A 751 -29.18 23.14 46.31
C SER A 751 -30.47 22.43 46.76
N GLN A 752 -30.92 21.42 46.00
CA GLN A 752 -32.14 20.67 46.26
C GLN A 752 -31.89 19.30 46.93
N ILE A 753 -30.63 18.83 46.98
CA ILE A 753 -30.22 17.54 47.56
C ILE A 753 -30.50 17.49 49.06
#